data_AF-A0A9D5SRH7-F1
#
_entry.id   AF-A0A9D5SRH7-F1
#
_cell.length_a   1.000
_cell.length_b   1.000
_cell.length_c   1.000
_cell.angle_alpha   90.00
_cell.angle_beta   90.00
_cell.angle_gamma   90.00
#
_symmetry.space_group_name_H-M   'P 1'
#
loop_
_entity.id
_entity.type
_entity.pdbx_description
1 polymer ?
#
loop_
_entity_poly.entity_id
_entity_poly.type
_entity_poly.pdbx_seq_one_letter_code
_entity_poly.pdbx_strand_id
1 'polypeptide(L)'
;MNDKLYSFILHKKHHAYRREVTEDFAAAYAAAGTPFAERMTARFEKLMAMQEPHILEGEQIVLLRTTGKPSDVLTEQEWAAYRAEHGYVHELGYTSNLCGDYARIIAMGLDALRAQTDDYGKREIDAILDLCDRYRSEAERVGRDDVAAVLTNVPRKGATTLREALQFFRILHFALWLEGCYHNTVGRFDQYMYPYFAGDLAAGRLTEAEAESLIEDFFLSFNKDSDLYPGVQQGDNGQSMVLGGCNAAGEDCFNALSAICLRASKKLLMIDPKINLRVSKKTPIEVYRLGSELTKAGLGFPQYSNDDVVIPALEAMGYAHEDACNYVVAACWEFIIPGCGYDIVNAGALNFPAVVNKTVATKLADAASFEAFMDEVDTAVKAEATAMTAMKSAAPFLPSPLMDMLIPERRYRNFGFHGTGIASAADALAAIKVHVFDKKNVTPARLLAGLDNDFATDPELLHLLRYEAPKMGCDDDEVDALAVRLLDDYADGLAGHKNAYGGIYRAGTGTAMYYLWHAAEVGATADGRRKGEPFGTNFSPNLFAKIDGPVSVIRSFTKPHTDRVCNGGPLTLEFASSMFNAPDSIDKLAELVRFFVQKGGHQMQLNAVNADKMKAAQADPEQYAQLVVRIWGWSAYFVELDKEYQDHVIARQEYTV
;
A
#
# COMPACT_ATOMS: atom_id res chain seq x y z
N MET A 1 -27.17 1.44 7.17
CA MET A 1 -26.81 1.57 5.75
C MET A 1 -27.94 2.18 4.97
N ASN A 2 -27.66 3.23 4.22
CA ASN A 2 -28.59 3.82 3.26
C ASN A 2 -28.39 3.14 1.88
N ASP A 3 -29.26 2.19 1.54
CA ASP A 3 -29.13 1.36 0.33
C ASP A 3 -29.17 2.20 -0.97
N LYS A 4 -29.92 3.31 -0.97
CA LYS A 4 -29.97 4.21 -2.12
C LYS A 4 -28.63 4.89 -2.35
N LEU A 5 -28.04 5.47 -1.30
CA LEU A 5 -26.74 6.13 -1.38
C LEU A 5 -25.65 5.14 -1.74
N TYR A 6 -25.64 3.97 -1.10
CA TYR A 6 -24.73 2.87 -1.41
C TYR A 6 -24.76 2.53 -2.91
N SER A 7 -25.96 2.23 -3.43
CA SER A 7 -26.14 1.91 -4.85
C SER A 7 -25.74 3.06 -5.78
N PHE A 8 -26.01 4.31 -5.38
CA PHE A 8 -25.64 5.49 -6.17
C PHE A 8 -24.12 5.64 -6.31
N ILE A 9 -23.37 5.40 -5.24
CA ILE A 9 -21.90 5.49 -5.22
C ILE A 9 -21.28 4.26 -5.91
N LEU A 10 -21.75 3.06 -5.60
CA LEU A 10 -21.28 1.80 -6.20
C LEU A 10 -21.33 1.84 -7.74
N HIS A 11 -22.42 2.39 -8.30
CA HIS A 11 -22.59 2.51 -9.75
C HIS A 11 -22.03 3.81 -10.33
N LYS A 12 -21.16 4.52 -9.60
CA LYS A 12 -20.46 5.76 -10.03
C LYS A 12 -21.42 6.86 -10.56
N LYS A 13 -22.70 6.87 -10.16
CA LYS A 13 -23.72 7.82 -10.68
C LYS A 13 -23.42 9.27 -10.30
N HIS A 14 -22.69 9.47 -9.21
CA HIS A 14 -22.22 10.78 -8.76
C HIS A 14 -21.25 11.45 -9.76
N HIS A 15 -20.64 10.71 -10.70
CA HIS A 15 -19.80 11.29 -11.74
C HIS A 15 -20.58 12.24 -12.67
N ALA A 16 -21.91 12.12 -12.74
CA ALA A 16 -22.76 13.01 -13.55
C ALA A 16 -22.73 14.48 -13.10
N TYR A 17 -22.29 14.76 -11.87
CA TYR A 17 -22.12 16.13 -11.37
C TYR A 17 -20.81 16.78 -11.82
N ARG A 18 -19.91 16.01 -12.47
CA ARG A 18 -18.59 16.51 -12.84
C ARG A 18 -18.61 17.28 -14.14
N ARG A 19 -17.85 18.36 -14.16
CA ARG A 19 -17.64 19.23 -15.32
C ARG A 19 -16.19 19.23 -15.73
N GLU A 20 -15.94 19.31 -17.02
CA GLU A 20 -14.59 19.40 -17.55
C GLU A 20 -13.89 20.67 -17.05
N VAL A 21 -12.60 20.54 -16.71
CA VAL A 21 -11.73 21.68 -16.39
C VAL A 21 -10.94 21.98 -17.66
N THR A 22 -11.31 23.05 -18.37
CA THR A 22 -10.70 23.41 -19.67
C THR A 22 -9.51 24.37 -19.53
N GLU A 23 -9.20 24.81 -18.31
CA GLU A 23 -8.08 25.72 -18.04
C GLU A 23 -6.75 24.97 -18.13
N ASP A 24 -5.83 25.47 -18.96
CA ASP A 24 -4.44 25.02 -18.99
C ASP A 24 -3.61 25.84 -17.98
N PHE A 25 -3.57 25.33 -16.75
CA PHE A 25 -2.84 25.96 -15.66
C PHE A 25 -1.34 26.08 -15.94
N ALA A 26 -0.73 24.99 -16.42
CA ALA A 26 0.70 24.90 -16.72
C ALA A 26 1.14 25.98 -17.71
N ALA A 27 0.46 26.09 -18.86
CA ALA A 27 0.81 27.08 -19.87
C ALA A 27 0.64 28.51 -19.36
N ALA A 28 -0.44 28.79 -18.63
CA ALA A 28 -0.69 30.11 -18.04
C ALA A 28 0.38 30.51 -17.02
N TYR A 29 0.76 29.59 -16.12
CA TYR A 29 1.79 29.85 -15.10
C TYR A 29 3.19 29.97 -15.68
N ALA A 30 3.53 29.15 -16.68
CA ALA A 30 4.80 29.24 -17.39
C ALA A 30 4.94 30.59 -18.10
N ALA A 31 3.90 31.04 -18.81
CA ALA A 31 3.90 32.34 -19.48
C ALA A 31 4.04 33.53 -18.51
N ALA A 32 3.50 33.39 -17.29
CA ALA A 32 3.59 34.40 -16.25
C ALA A 32 4.87 34.32 -15.39
N GLY A 33 5.71 33.28 -15.58
CA GLY A 33 6.90 33.07 -14.74
C GLY A 33 6.57 32.81 -13.27
N THR A 34 5.42 32.20 -12.98
CA THR A 34 4.91 32.03 -11.61
C THR A 34 5.77 31.01 -10.82
N PRO A 35 6.17 31.30 -9.56
CA PRO A 35 6.88 30.34 -8.70
C PRO A 35 6.05 29.11 -8.33
N PHE A 36 6.66 27.94 -8.12
CA PHE A 36 5.93 26.68 -7.92
C PHE A 36 4.94 26.67 -6.75
N ALA A 37 5.30 27.23 -5.59
CA ALA A 37 4.37 27.31 -4.45
C ALA A 37 3.12 28.15 -4.77
N GLU A 38 3.30 29.24 -5.52
CA GLU A 38 2.18 30.06 -6.01
C GLU A 38 1.34 29.30 -7.05
N ARG A 39 1.95 28.52 -7.94
CA ARG A 39 1.20 27.70 -8.91
C ARG A 39 0.29 26.70 -8.21
N MET A 40 0.82 26.01 -7.20
CA MET A 40 0.08 25.01 -6.43
C MET A 40 -1.10 25.65 -5.69
N THR A 41 -0.84 26.73 -4.94
CA THR A 41 -1.86 27.47 -4.19
C THR A 41 -2.94 28.05 -5.11
N ALA A 42 -2.54 28.72 -6.19
CA ALA A 42 -3.48 29.36 -7.12
C ALA A 42 -4.33 28.34 -7.87
N ARG A 43 -3.77 27.17 -8.22
CA ARG A 43 -4.55 26.08 -8.83
C ARG A 43 -5.56 25.55 -7.82
N PHE A 44 -5.14 25.31 -6.58
CA PHE A 44 -6.01 24.83 -5.52
C PHE A 44 -7.19 25.77 -5.26
N GLU A 45 -6.95 27.07 -5.10
CA GLU A 45 -8.00 28.08 -4.89
C GLU A 45 -9.03 28.07 -6.04
N LYS A 46 -8.55 28.01 -7.28
CA LYS A 46 -9.43 27.93 -8.46
C LYS A 46 -10.25 26.65 -8.47
N LEU A 47 -9.63 25.51 -8.19
CA LEU A 47 -10.34 24.22 -8.15
C LEU A 47 -11.39 24.21 -7.03
N MET A 48 -11.08 24.77 -5.86
CA MET A 48 -12.05 24.95 -4.77
C MET A 48 -13.22 25.84 -5.18
N ALA A 49 -12.95 26.97 -5.83
CA ALA A 49 -13.97 27.89 -6.32
C ALA A 49 -14.87 27.27 -7.40
N MET A 50 -14.32 26.38 -8.25
CA MET A 50 -15.07 25.65 -9.27
C MET A 50 -15.97 24.54 -8.73
N GLN A 51 -15.78 24.10 -7.49
CA GLN A 51 -16.65 23.08 -6.91
C GLN A 51 -18.06 23.62 -6.74
N GLU A 52 -19.08 22.80 -6.98
CA GLU A 52 -20.47 23.14 -6.72
C GLU A 52 -21.02 22.27 -5.58
N PRO A 53 -21.65 22.87 -4.56
CA PRO A 53 -22.29 22.10 -3.51
C PRO A 53 -23.42 21.22 -4.04
N HIS A 54 -23.27 19.92 -3.83
CA HIS A 54 -24.33 18.94 -4.03
C HIS A 54 -24.41 18.02 -2.81
N ILE A 55 -25.62 17.94 -2.24
CA ILE A 55 -25.90 17.05 -1.11
C ILE A 55 -26.76 15.89 -1.62
N LEU A 56 -26.20 14.68 -1.60
CA LEU A 56 -26.88 13.47 -2.06
C LEU A 56 -28.00 13.04 -1.09
N GLU A 57 -29.01 12.36 -1.62
CA GLU A 57 -30.16 11.91 -0.84
C GLU A 57 -29.73 10.99 0.31
N GLY A 58 -29.94 11.45 1.55
CA GLY A 58 -29.67 10.69 2.77
C GLY A 58 -28.20 10.47 3.11
N GLU A 59 -27.27 11.21 2.48
CA GLU A 59 -25.88 11.23 2.94
C GLU A 59 -25.73 12.06 4.21
N GLN A 60 -24.80 11.68 5.08
CA GLN A 60 -24.53 12.36 6.35
C GLN A 60 -23.22 13.14 6.33
N ILE A 61 -22.22 12.61 5.62
CA ILE A 61 -20.91 13.19 5.36
C ILE A 61 -20.86 13.73 3.93
N VAL A 62 -20.81 15.06 3.80
CA VAL A 62 -20.88 15.78 2.53
C VAL A 62 -19.48 16.11 1.96
N LEU A 63 -19.46 16.93 0.91
CA LEU A 63 -18.39 17.14 -0.07
C LEU A 63 -18.35 16.05 -1.14
N LEU A 64 -18.69 16.47 -2.35
CA LEU A 64 -18.61 15.72 -3.60
C LEU A 64 -17.82 16.56 -4.60
N ARG A 65 -16.85 15.95 -5.29
CA ARG A 65 -16.15 16.62 -6.38
C ARG A 65 -17.07 16.81 -7.58
N THR A 66 -17.09 18.02 -8.12
CA THR A 66 -17.87 18.41 -9.31
C THR A 66 -17.01 18.87 -10.48
N THR A 67 -15.69 18.74 -10.37
CA THR A 67 -14.76 18.99 -11.47
C THR A 67 -14.16 17.69 -11.98
N GLY A 68 -13.76 17.67 -13.24
CA GLY A 68 -12.95 16.63 -13.86
C GLY A 68 -11.51 16.63 -13.34
N LYS A 69 -10.63 15.89 -14.03
CA LYS A 69 -9.19 15.91 -13.73
C LYS A 69 -8.63 17.28 -14.14
N PRO A 70 -7.92 17.99 -13.24
CA PRO A 70 -7.28 19.25 -13.60
C PRO A 70 -6.05 19.02 -14.49
N SER A 71 -5.64 20.06 -15.23
CA SER A 71 -4.32 20.05 -15.90
C SER A 71 -3.18 20.15 -14.87
N ASP A 72 -1.97 19.85 -15.33
CA ASP A 72 -0.74 19.98 -14.55
C ASP A 72 -0.42 21.46 -14.20
N VAL A 73 0.47 21.70 -13.23
CA VAL A 73 1.04 23.04 -12.93
C VAL A 73 2.35 23.32 -13.68
N LEU A 74 2.98 22.30 -14.24
CA LEU A 74 4.20 22.40 -15.05
C LEU A 74 3.92 21.92 -16.48
N THR A 75 4.50 22.62 -17.45
CA THR A 75 4.47 22.18 -18.85
C THR A 75 5.39 20.97 -19.04
N GLU A 76 5.22 20.20 -20.12
CA GLU A 76 6.13 19.09 -20.45
C GLU A 76 7.61 19.53 -20.54
N GLN A 77 7.85 20.74 -21.06
CA GLN A 77 9.19 21.32 -21.16
C GLN A 77 9.78 21.65 -19.78
N GLU A 78 8.98 22.21 -18.87
CA GLU A 78 9.41 22.46 -17.49
C GLU A 78 9.67 21.14 -16.75
N TRP A 79 8.83 20.12 -16.95
CA TRP A 79 9.08 18.79 -16.39
C TRP A 79 10.37 18.15 -16.91
N ALA A 80 10.67 18.31 -18.20
CA ALA A 80 11.93 17.84 -18.77
C ALA A 80 13.14 18.57 -18.16
N ALA A 81 13.04 19.89 -17.97
CA ALA A 81 14.07 20.68 -17.30
C ALA A 81 14.23 20.28 -15.82
N TYR A 82 13.13 20.09 -15.10
CA TYR A 82 13.12 19.68 -13.70
C TYR A 82 13.80 18.32 -13.50
N ARG A 83 13.52 17.34 -14.37
CA ARG A 83 14.21 16.03 -14.36
C ARG A 83 15.69 16.15 -14.70
N ALA A 84 16.06 17.02 -15.63
CA ALA A 84 17.47 17.25 -15.96
C ALA A 84 18.25 17.88 -14.81
N GLU A 85 17.62 18.75 -14.02
CA GLU A 85 18.21 19.40 -12.85
C GLU A 85 18.30 18.49 -11.63
N HIS A 86 17.23 17.76 -11.31
CA HIS A 86 17.10 17.01 -10.05
C HIS A 86 17.33 15.50 -10.19
N GLY A 87 17.44 14.98 -11.42
CA GLY A 87 17.60 13.55 -11.68
C GLY A 87 16.31 12.78 -11.43
N TYR A 88 16.23 12.06 -10.31
CA TYR A 88 15.08 11.23 -9.99
C TYR A 88 13.90 12.06 -9.49
N VAL A 89 12.75 11.90 -10.15
CA VAL A 89 11.47 12.47 -9.73
C VAL A 89 10.57 11.32 -9.28
N HIS A 90 10.23 11.31 -7.99
CA HIS A 90 9.34 10.33 -7.39
C HIS A 90 7.87 10.72 -7.63
N GLU A 91 7.02 9.74 -7.98
CA GLU A 91 5.54 9.90 -8.00
C GLU A 91 5.05 11.15 -8.74
N LEU A 92 5.47 11.30 -10.01
CA LEU A 92 5.16 12.45 -10.87
C LEU A 92 5.63 13.81 -10.32
N GLY A 93 6.39 13.83 -9.23
CA GLY A 93 6.95 15.02 -8.59
C GLY A 93 6.02 15.68 -7.57
N TYR A 94 4.81 15.17 -7.37
CA TYR A 94 3.86 15.70 -6.39
C TYR A 94 4.02 15.03 -5.02
N THR A 95 3.89 15.81 -3.95
CA THR A 95 3.85 15.29 -2.58
C THR A 95 2.72 14.25 -2.46
N SER A 96 3.08 13.03 -2.09
CA SER A 96 2.16 11.89 -2.09
C SER A 96 2.65 10.79 -1.16
N ASN A 97 1.76 9.84 -0.85
CA ASN A 97 2.05 8.66 -0.04
C ASN A 97 2.52 8.95 1.40
N LEU A 98 1.90 9.98 2.01
CA LEU A 98 2.18 10.42 3.38
C LEU A 98 0.92 10.30 4.27
N CYS A 99 1.12 10.47 5.58
CA CYS A 99 0.04 10.56 6.55
C CYS A 99 0.16 11.87 7.32
N GLY A 100 -0.74 12.81 7.04
CA GLY A 100 -0.82 14.07 7.79
C GLY A 100 -1.29 13.89 9.24
N ASP A 101 -1.05 14.90 10.08
CA ASP A 101 -1.56 14.96 11.46
C ASP A 101 -3.02 15.42 11.50
N TYR A 102 -3.94 14.56 11.03
CA TYR A 102 -5.38 14.88 11.06
C TYR A 102 -5.88 15.13 12.47
N ALA A 103 -5.37 14.38 13.47
CA ALA A 103 -5.80 14.46 14.85
C ALA A 103 -5.64 15.88 15.41
N ARG A 104 -4.47 16.48 15.24
CA ARG A 104 -4.21 17.86 15.70
C ARG A 104 -5.13 18.87 15.02
N ILE A 105 -5.29 18.78 13.70
CA ILE A 105 -6.09 19.77 12.96
C ILE A 105 -7.58 19.64 13.28
N ILE A 106 -8.11 18.42 13.36
CA ILE A 106 -9.51 18.16 13.71
C ILE A 106 -9.84 18.66 15.12
N ALA A 107 -8.91 18.51 16.08
CA ALA A 107 -9.09 19.00 17.44
C ALA A 107 -8.96 20.53 17.55
N MET A 108 -8.12 21.16 16.72
CA MET A 108 -7.81 22.59 16.80
C MET A 108 -8.78 23.48 16.02
N GLY A 109 -9.20 23.07 14.82
CA GLY A 109 -9.93 23.92 13.88
C GLY A 109 -9.04 24.77 12.98
N LEU A 110 -9.57 25.13 11.81
CA LEU A 110 -8.84 25.87 10.79
C LEU A 110 -8.65 27.35 11.14
N ASP A 111 -9.53 27.98 11.93
CA ASP A 111 -9.34 29.39 12.32
C ASP A 111 -8.06 29.55 13.16
N ALA A 112 -7.79 28.62 14.07
CA ALA A 112 -6.58 28.59 14.88
C ALA A 112 -5.34 28.16 14.08
N LEU A 113 -5.48 27.22 13.13
CA LEU A 113 -4.38 26.86 12.21
C LEU A 113 -3.96 28.05 11.35
N ARG A 114 -4.95 28.79 10.81
CA ARG A 114 -4.75 29.95 9.94
C ARG A 114 -3.89 31.04 10.58
N ALA A 115 -4.01 31.21 11.90
CA ALA A 115 -3.22 32.18 12.65
C ALA A 115 -1.72 31.82 12.76
N GLN A 116 -1.36 30.57 12.47
CA GLN A 116 -0.02 29.99 12.71
C GLN A 116 0.70 29.59 11.41
N THR A 117 0.05 29.73 10.26
CA THR A 117 0.62 29.34 8.95
C THR A 117 1.07 30.55 8.13
N ASP A 118 1.83 30.29 7.07
CA ASP A 118 2.27 31.29 6.10
C ASP A 118 1.13 31.78 5.20
N ASP A 119 1.45 32.67 4.26
CA ASP A 119 0.43 33.27 3.40
C ASP A 119 -0.18 32.30 2.39
N TYR A 120 0.55 31.26 1.98
CA TYR A 120 0.02 30.19 1.14
C TYR A 120 -0.99 29.34 1.91
N GLY A 121 -0.63 28.88 3.11
CA GLY A 121 -1.54 28.12 3.95
C GLY A 121 -2.80 28.90 4.35
N LYS A 122 -2.69 30.23 4.58
CA LYS A 122 -3.88 31.07 4.87
C LYS A 122 -4.86 31.08 3.70
N ARG A 123 -4.35 31.22 2.47
CA ARG A 123 -5.14 31.22 1.23
C ARG A 123 -5.85 29.90 1.02
N GLU A 124 -5.16 28.78 1.23
CA GLU A 124 -5.76 27.46 1.11
C GLU A 124 -6.82 27.21 2.18
N ILE A 125 -6.56 27.61 3.44
CA ILE A 125 -7.57 27.56 4.49
C ILE A 125 -8.79 28.41 4.12
N ASP A 126 -8.60 29.62 3.62
CA ASP A 126 -9.70 30.51 3.22
C ASP A 126 -10.54 29.88 2.10
N ALA A 127 -9.90 29.22 1.12
CA ALA A 127 -10.61 28.50 0.06
C ALA A 127 -11.39 27.28 0.58
N ILE A 128 -10.84 26.53 1.55
CA ILE A 128 -11.55 25.44 2.23
C ILE A 128 -12.78 25.97 2.97
N LEU A 129 -12.62 27.06 3.72
CA LEU A 129 -13.68 27.69 4.49
C LEU A 129 -14.81 28.22 3.60
N ASP A 130 -14.47 28.86 2.49
CA ASP A 130 -15.44 29.31 1.48
C ASP A 130 -16.27 28.14 0.94
N LEU A 131 -15.63 27.04 0.54
CA LEU A 131 -16.35 25.87 0.05
C LEU A 131 -17.29 25.30 1.12
N CYS A 132 -16.84 25.23 2.37
CA CYS A 132 -17.68 24.75 3.48
C CYS A 132 -18.88 25.68 3.75
N ASP A 133 -18.71 27.00 3.69
CA ASP A 133 -19.80 27.97 3.83
C ASP A 133 -20.82 27.85 2.69
N ARG A 134 -20.37 27.56 1.47
CA ARG A 134 -21.25 27.28 0.32
C ARG A 134 -22.01 25.97 0.49
N TYR A 135 -21.38 24.92 1.01
CA TYR A 135 -22.07 23.68 1.38
C TYR A 135 -23.07 23.87 2.53
N ARG A 136 -22.78 24.70 3.52
CA ARG A 136 -23.74 25.06 4.57
C ARG A 136 -24.97 25.75 3.97
N SER A 137 -24.74 26.75 3.11
CA SER A 137 -25.82 27.49 2.45
C SER A 137 -26.68 26.58 1.56
N GLU A 138 -26.06 25.61 0.87
CA GLU A 138 -26.78 24.59 0.11
C GLU A 138 -27.60 23.68 1.02
N ALA A 139 -27.04 23.24 2.15
CA ALA A 139 -27.74 22.44 3.14
C ALA A 139 -29.00 23.15 3.66
N GLU A 140 -28.90 24.44 4.00
CA GLU A 140 -30.04 25.28 4.37
C GLU A 140 -31.07 25.35 3.24
N ARG A 141 -30.61 25.56 2.00
CA ARG A 141 -31.49 25.66 0.81
C ARG A 141 -32.28 24.37 0.55
N VAL A 142 -31.67 23.20 0.79
CA VAL A 142 -32.32 21.89 0.57
C VAL A 142 -32.97 21.30 1.83
N GLY A 143 -33.03 22.06 2.93
CA GLY A 143 -33.66 21.63 4.19
C GLY A 143 -32.91 20.54 4.95
N ARG A 144 -31.57 20.51 4.83
CA ARG A 144 -30.65 19.62 5.55
C ARG A 144 -30.03 20.34 6.74
N ASP A 145 -30.87 20.74 7.69
CA ASP A 145 -30.47 21.46 8.91
C ASP A 145 -29.43 20.68 9.73
N ASP A 146 -29.46 19.36 9.66
CA ASP A 146 -28.51 18.46 10.31
C ASP A 146 -27.08 18.60 9.73
N VAL A 147 -26.95 18.82 8.42
CA VAL A 147 -25.65 19.10 7.76
C VAL A 147 -25.24 20.55 8.01
N ALA A 148 -26.17 21.50 7.90
CA ALA A 148 -25.89 22.91 8.15
C ALA A 148 -25.37 23.15 9.57
N ALA A 149 -25.92 22.44 10.56
CA ALA A 149 -25.45 22.50 11.95
C ALA A 149 -23.98 22.04 12.08
N VAL A 150 -23.60 20.93 11.44
CA VAL A 150 -22.21 20.43 11.45
C VAL A 150 -21.27 21.45 10.80
N LEU A 151 -21.62 21.95 9.61
CA LEU A 151 -20.82 22.92 8.85
C LEU A 151 -20.81 24.33 9.45
N THR A 152 -21.65 24.59 10.46
CA THR A 152 -21.59 25.83 11.25
C THR A 152 -20.40 25.82 12.22
N ASN A 153 -20.00 24.64 12.67
CA ASN A 153 -18.90 24.47 13.63
C ASN A 153 -17.60 24.07 12.93
N VAL A 154 -17.59 22.94 12.21
CA VAL A 154 -16.41 22.44 11.49
C VAL A 154 -16.43 22.90 10.02
N PRO A 155 -15.28 23.28 9.43
CA PRO A 155 -13.93 23.07 9.95
C PRO A 155 -13.34 24.29 10.68
N ARG A 156 -14.11 25.37 10.92
CA ARG A 156 -13.61 26.60 11.57
C ARG A 156 -13.06 26.32 12.97
N LYS A 157 -13.85 25.60 13.78
CA LYS A 157 -13.50 25.20 15.14
C LYS A 157 -13.17 23.72 15.20
N GLY A 158 -12.55 23.31 16.30
CA GLY A 158 -12.34 21.90 16.61
C GLY A 158 -13.65 21.11 16.71
N ALA A 159 -13.63 19.87 16.26
CA ALA A 159 -14.76 18.95 16.38
C ALA A 159 -15.08 18.63 17.84
N THR A 160 -16.36 18.43 18.15
CA THR A 160 -16.88 18.09 19.48
C THR A 160 -17.74 16.84 19.51
N THR A 161 -18.15 16.36 18.34
CA THR A 161 -18.92 15.12 18.13
C THR A 161 -18.24 14.24 17.09
N LEU A 162 -18.62 12.96 17.04
CA LEU A 162 -18.09 12.03 16.03
C LEU A 162 -18.44 12.50 14.62
N ARG A 163 -19.69 12.95 14.40
CA ARG A 163 -20.13 13.43 13.09
C ARG A 163 -19.31 14.63 12.61
N GLU A 164 -19.01 15.58 13.51
CA GLU A 164 -18.14 16.71 13.19
C GLU A 164 -16.71 16.26 12.87
N ALA A 165 -16.14 15.33 13.63
CA ALA A 165 -14.78 14.84 13.41
C ALA A 165 -14.64 14.11 12.05
N LEU A 166 -15.62 13.28 11.69
CA LEU A 166 -15.67 12.59 10.40
C LEU A 166 -15.85 13.59 9.24
N GLN A 167 -16.72 14.58 9.39
CA GLN A 167 -16.91 15.62 8.39
C GLN A 167 -15.65 16.47 8.19
N PHE A 168 -14.95 16.79 9.29
CA PHE A 168 -13.70 17.54 9.22
C PHE A 168 -12.59 16.72 8.56
N PHE A 169 -12.43 15.43 8.90
CA PHE A 169 -11.53 14.55 8.17
C PHE A 169 -11.84 14.58 6.66
N ARG A 170 -13.11 14.43 6.28
CA ARG A 170 -13.53 14.45 4.88
C ARG A 170 -13.15 15.77 4.19
N ILE A 171 -13.29 16.91 4.87
CA ILE A 171 -12.89 18.22 4.34
C ILE A 171 -11.38 18.25 4.06
N LEU A 172 -10.55 17.85 5.02
CA LEU A 172 -9.09 17.84 4.86
C LEU A 172 -8.66 16.87 3.76
N HIS A 173 -9.21 15.67 3.76
CA HIS A 173 -8.92 14.65 2.76
C HIS A 173 -9.33 15.11 1.34
N PHE A 174 -10.51 15.70 1.19
CA PHE A 174 -10.97 16.28 -0.07
C PHE A 174 -10.04 17.40 -0.57
N ALA A 175 -9.60 18.27 0.34
CA ALA A 175 -8.68 19.35 0.02
C ALA A 175 -7.32 18.82 -0.46
N LEU A 176 -6.73 17.84 0.24
CA LEU A 176 -5.47 17.23 -0.19
C LEU A 176 -5.55 16.67 -1.62
N TRP A 177 -6.65 15.98 -1.96
CA TRP A 177 -6.87 15.47 -3.32
C TRP A 177 -6.95 16.59 -4.37
N LEU A 178 -7.59 17.72 -4.05
CA LEU A 178 -7.66 18.87 -4.97
C LEU A 178 -6.35 19.64 -5.11
N GLU A 179 -5.51 19.67 -4.07
CA GLU A 179 -4.17 20.28 -4.15
C GLU A 179 -3.27 19.49 -5.12
N GLY A 180 -3.54 18.19 -5.27
CA GLY A 180 -2.76 17.25 -6.07
C GLY A 180 -2.00 16.22 -5.23
N CYS A 181 -2.19 16.23 -3.91
CA CYS A 181 -1.70 15.18 -3.03
C CYS A 181 -2.58 13.94 -3.19
N TYR A 182 -2.00 12.86 -3.71
CA TYR A 182 -2.66 11.54 -3.80
C TYR A 182 -1.97 10.52 -2.88
N HIS A 183 -2.59 9.36 -2.70
CA HIS A 183 -2.20 8.39 -1.69
C HIS A 183 -2.19 8.96 -0.26
N ASN A 184 -3.33 9.52 0.14
CA ASN A 184 -3.49 10.10 1.48
C ASN A 184 -3.90 9.02 2.48
N THR A 185 -2.96 8.60 3.31
CA THR A 185 -3.21 7.61 4.37
C THR A 185 -4.14 8.22 5.43
N VAL A 186 -5.11 7.45 5.92
CA VAL A 186 -6.11 7.87 6.93
C VAL A 186 -5.51 7.86 8.34
N GLY A 187 -4.51 7.03 8.57
CA GLY A 187 -3.78 6.92 9.83
C GLY A 187 -4.42 5.93 10.81
N ARG A 188 -4.09 6.05 12.12
CA ARG A 188 -4.67 5.25 13.21
C ARG A 188 -6.09 5.73 13.57
N PHE A 189 -7.01 5.57 12.64
CA PHE A 189 -8.36 6.15 12.67
C PHE A 189 -9.11 5.86 13.96
N ASP A 190 -9.09 4.60 14.39
CA ASP A 190 -9.78 4.17 15.60
C ASP A 190 -9.20 4.74 16.89
N GLN A 191 -8.02 5.36 16.86
CA GLN A 191 -7.41 5.99 18.02
C GLN A 191 -7.79 7.47 18.11
N TYR A 192 -7.55 8.24 17.05
CA TYR A 192 -7.81 9.68 17.09
C TYR A 192 -9.29 10.03 16.96
N MET A 193 -10.12 9.14 16.40
CA MET A 193 -11.58 9.33 16.39
C MET A 193 -12.28 8.82 17.65
N TYR A 194 -11.62 7.97 18.44
CA TYR A 194 -12.22 7.33 19.62
C TYR A 194 -12.79 8.31 20.65
N PRO A 195 -12.10 9.43 21.00
CA PRO A 195 -12.62 10.36 22.00
C PRO A 195 -14.00 10.93 21.61
N TYR A 196 -14.22 11.19 20.33
CA TYR A 196 -15.50 11.70 19.82
C TYR A 196 -16.59 10.61 19.84
N PHE A 197 -16.24 9.40 19.40
CA PHE A 197 -17.12 8.23 19.45
C PHE A 197 -17.57 7.92 20.88
N ALA A 198 -16.62 7.74 21.80
CA ALA A 198 -16.90 7.42 23.19
C ALA A 198 -17.66 8.56 23.89
N GLY A 199 -17.32 9.82 23.59
CA GLY A 199 -18.00 11.00 24.11
C GLY A 199 -19.47 11.09 23.69
N ASP A 200 -19.78 10.78 22.43
CA ASP A 200 -21.17 10.79 21.93
C ASP A 200 -22.02 9.67 22.55
N LEU A 201 -21.46 8.46 22.70
CA LEU A 201 -22.16 7.38 23.39
C LEU A 201 -22.41 7.70 24.87
N ALA A 202 -21.39 8.20 25.57
CA ALA A 202 -21.50 8.56 26.99
C ALA A 202 -22.52 9.68 27.25
N ALA A 203 -22.64 10.63 26.31
CA ALA A 203 -23.61 11.71 26.38
C ALA A 203 -25.02 11.32 25.87
N GLY A 204 -25.21 10.09 25.38
CA GLY A 204 -26.47 9.64 24.79
C GLY A 204 -26.84 10.37 23.49
N ARG A 205 -25.85 10.97 22.79
CA ARG A 205 -26.05 11.63 21.50
C ARG A 205 -26.18 10.63 20.36
N LEU A 206 -25.51 9.49 20.48
CA LEU A 206 -25.58 8.37 19.56
C LEU A 206 -25.75 7.07 20.34
N THR A 207 -26.46 6.13 19.75
CA THR A 207 -26.36 4.70 20.05
C THR A 207 -25.22 4.06 19.24
N GLU A 208 -24.77 2.87 19.63
CA GLU A 208 -23.75 2.13 18.86
C GLU A 208 -24.21 1.87 17.41
N ALA A 209 -25.49 1.54 17.21
CA ALA A 209 -26.06 1.30 15.89
C ALA A 209 -26.10 2.57 15.00
N GLU A 210 -26.37 3.73 15.60
CA GLU A 210 -26.33 5.01 14.87
C GLU A 210 -24.88 5.40 14.53
N ALA A 211 -23.93 5.17 15.45
CA ALA A 211 -22.52 5.38 15.19
C ALA A 211 -21.99 4.45 14.08
N GLU A 212 -22.38 3.17 14.08
CA GLU A 212 -22.04 2.24 13.00
C GLU A 212 -22.63 2.69 11.66
N SER A 213 -23.90 3.14 11.62
CA SER A 213 -24.48 3.68 10.39
C SER A 213 -23.80 4.97 9.91
N LEU A 214 -23.26 5.79 10.80
CA LEU A 214 -22.51 7.00 10.45
C LEU A 214 -21.11 6.63 9.90
N ILE A 215 -20.44 5.62 10.47
CA ILE A 215 -19.18 5.09 9.94
C ILE A 215 -19.38 4.46 8.56
N GLU A 216 -20.49 3.75 8.35
CA GLU A 216 -20.86 3.23 7.02
C GLU A 216 -20.98 4.37 5.98
N ASP A 217 -21.68 5.47 6.31
CA ASP A 217 -21.79 6.65 5.42
C ASP A 217 -20.43 7.30 5.15
N PHE A 218 -19.60 7.44 6.19
CA PHE A 218 -18.24 7.95 6.07
C PHE A 218 -17.37 7.07 5.15
N PHE A 219 -17.47 5.74 5.24
CA PHE A 219 -16.73 4.82 4.37
C PHE A 219 -17.11 4.99 2.90
N LEU A 220 -18.38 5.28 2.60
CA LEU A 220 -18.80 5.58 1.24
C LEU A 220 -18.15 6.85 0.69
N SER A 221 -17.78 7.81 1.54
CA SER A 221 -17.17 9.06 1.11
C SER A 221 -15.79 8.89 0.46
N PHE A 222 -15.02 7.86 0.83
CA PHE A 222 -13.71 7.54 0.21
C PHE A 222 -13.83 7.13 -1.26
N ASN A 223 -15.02 6.71 -1.70
CA ASN A 223 -15.25 6.18 -3.04
C ASN A 223 -15.85 7.24 -3.99
N LYS A 224 -15.94 8.51 -3.56
CA LYS A 224 -16.55 9.62 -4.35
C LYS A 224 -15.57 10.29 -5.31
N ASP A 225 -14.27 10.27 -5.00
CA ASP A 225 -13.26 11.03 -5.75
C ASP A 225 -12.13 10.18 -6.33
N SER A 226 -12.17 8.87 -6.11
CA SER A 226 -11.08 7.91 -6.36
C SER A 226 -10.42 8.02 -7.73
N ASP A 227 -11.18 8.40 -8.75
CA ASP A 227 -10.70 8.55 -10.11
C ASP A 227 -9.81 9.78 -10.34
N LEU A 228 -9.53 10.63 -9.34
CA LEU A 228 -8.41 11.59 -9.40
C LEU A 228 -7.04 10.93 -9.31
N TYR A 229 -6.97 9.66 -8.88
CA TYR A 229 -5.72 8.92 -8.87
C TYR A 229 -5.06 8.93 -10.27
N PRO A 230 -3.79 9.40 -10.38
CA PRO A 230 -3.15 9.58 -11.68
C PRO A 230 -2.58 8.29 -12.27
N GLY A 231 -2.42 7.23 -11.46
CA GLY A 231 -1.87 5.96 -11.90
C GLY A 231 -2.82 5.14 -12.77
N VAL A 232 -2.24 4.21 -13.53
CA VAL A 232 -2.98 3.25 -14.38
C VAL A 232 -3.75 2.20 -13.55
N GLN A 233 -3.47 2.12 -12.24
CA GLN A 233 -3.94 1.09 -11.32
C GLN A 233 -5.20 1.56 -10.57
N GLN A 234 -6.33 1.61 -11.27
CA GLN A 234 -7.60 2.09 -10.72
C GLN A 234 -8.04 1.27 -9.49
N GLY A 235 -8.01 1.88 -8.31
CA GLY A 235 -8.31 1.27 -7.01
C GLY A 235 -7.14 1.34 -6.01
N ASP A 236 -5.94 1.71 -6.46
CA ASP A 236 -4.81 2.04 -5.57
C ASP A 236 -4.90 3.49 -5.05
N ASN A 237 -6.04 3.89 -4.50
CA ASN A 237 -6.25 5.30 -4.11
C ASN A 237 -5.45 5.74 -2.87
N GLY A 238 -4.67 4.82 -2.28
CA GLY A 238 -3.88 5.00 -1.07
C GLY A 238 -4.62 5.44 0.20
N GLN A 239 -5.94 5.22 0.26
CA GLN A 239 -6.80 5.54 1.41
C GLN A 239 -6.72 4.45 2.49
N SER A 240 -5.52 4.26 3.04
CA SER A 240 -5.20 3.23 4.04
C SER A 240 -5.62 3.63 5.45
N MET A 241 -6.43 2.80 6.10
CA MET A 241 -6.94 2.99 7.46
C MET A 241 -6.37 1.91 8.38
N VAL A 242 -5.62 2.34 9.39
CA VAL A 242 -5.00 1.44 10.38
C VAL A 242 -5.85 1.40 11.65
N LEU A 243 -6.07 0.19 12.17
CA LEU A 243 -6.81 -0.07 13.40
C LEU A 243 -6.00 -0.97 14.35
N GLY A 244 -6.29 -0.89 15.63
CA GLY A 244 -5.67 -1.71 16.68
C GLY A 244 -4.21 -1.35 16.94
N GLY A 245 -3.39 -2.36 17.21
CA GLY A 245 -1.99 -2.22 17.62
C GLY A 245 -1.83 -1.86 19.09
N CYS A 246 -0.62 -1.47 19.49
CA CYS A 246 -0.36 -1.02 20.86
C CYS A 246 -0.04 0.48 20.97
N ASN A 247 -0.10 0.99 22.20
CA ASN A 247 0.43 2.30 22.57
C ASN A 247 1.91 2.20 22.98
N ALA A 248 2.54 3.32 23.33
CA ALA A 248 3.93 3.39 23.80
C ALA A 248 4.18 2.67 25.15
N ALA A 249 3.13 2.29 25.88
CA ALA A 249 3.25 1.43 27.06
C ALA A 249 3.15 -0.07 26.72
N GLY A 250 2.91 -0.41 25.45
CA GLY A 250 2.71 -1.79 24.99
C GLY A 250 1.34 -2.38 25.37
N GLU A 251 0.36 -1.53 25.68
CA GLU A 251 -1.03 -1.90 25.94
C GLU A 251 -1.80 -1.99 24.63
N ASP A 252 -2.72 -2.95 24.52
CA ASP A 252 -3.58 -3.14 23.35
C ASP A 252 -4.52 -1.95 23.15
N CYS A 253 -4.62 -1.47 21.91
CA CYS A 253 -5.43 -0.32 21.52
C CYS A 253 -6.64 -0.70 20.66
N PHE A 254 -6.87 -1.99 20.41
CA PHE A 254 -8.10 -2.42 19.75
C PHE A 254 -9.33 -2.07 20.61
N ASN A 255 -10.29 -1.37 20.03
CA ASN A 255 -11.44 -0.81 20.75
C ASN A 255 -12.76 -1.02 19.98
N ALA A 256 -13.87 -0.53 20.54
CA ALA A 256 -15.20 -0.69 19.95
C ALA A 256 -15.31 -0.06 18.54
N LEU A 257 -14.63 1.06 18.30
CA LEU A 257 -14.61 1.69 16.98
C LEU A 257 -13.80 0.86 15.97
N SER A 258 -12.72 0.20 16.40
CA SER A 258 -11.98 -0.77 15.57
C SER A 258 -12.92 -1.88 15.07
N ALA A 259 -13.74 -2.44 15.97
CA ALA A 259 -14.70 -3.48 15.63
C ALA A 259 -15.80 -2.98 14.67
N ILE A 260 -16.32 -1.76 14.89
CA ILE A 260 -17.30 -1.12 13.99
C ILE A 260 -16.72 -0.93 12.59
N CYS A 261 -15.47 -0.45 12.46
CA CYS A 261 -14.82 -0.29 11.16
C CYS A 261 -14.71 -1.61 10.39
N LEU A 262 -14.37 -2.71 11.06
CA LEU A 262 -14.32 -4.05 10.45
C LEU A 262 -15.71 -4.50 9.97
N ARG A 263 -16.75 -4.29 10.78
CA ARG A 263 -18.14 -4.63 10.40
C ARG A 263 -18.64 -3.77 9.23
N ALA A 264 -18.38 -2.47 9.26
CA ALA A 264 -18.73 -1.54 8.19
C ALA A 264 -18.06 -1.94 6.86
N SER A 265 -16.76 -2.26 6.89
CA SER A 265 -16.04 -2.74 5.70
C SER A 265 -16.65 -4.03 5.15
N LYS A 266 -16.90 -5.02 6.02
CA LYS A 266 -17.53 -6.31 5.66
C LYS A 266 -18.92 -6.13 5.05
N LYS A 267 -19.70 -5.17 5.54
CA LYS A 267 -21.07 -4.92 5.08
C LYS A 267 -21.09 -4.18 3.75
N LEU A 268 -20.23 -3.19 3.57
CA LEU A 268 -20.21 -2.34 2.38
C LEU A 268 -19.55 -3.00 1.18
N LEU A 269 -18.53 -3.83 1.40
CA LEU A 269 -17.76 -4.46 0.34
C LEU A 269 -17.19 -3.47 -0.70
N MET A 270 -16.86 -2.26 -0.26
CA MET A 270 -16.19 -1.25 -1.07
C MET A 270 -14.66 -1.41 -1.00
N ILE A 271 -13.96 -0.98 -2.04
CA ILE A 271 -12.48 -1.07 -2.11
C ILE A 271 -11.81 -0.20 -1.05
N ASP A 272 -12.35 0.99 -0.80
CA ASP A 272 -11.84 1.94 0.20
C ASP A 272 -12.86 2.20 1.32
N PRO A 273 -12.40 2.51 2.55
CA PRO A 273 -10.99 2.56 2.97
C PRO A 273 -10.36 1.16 3.09
N LYS A 274 -9.05 1.09 2.86
CA LYS A 274 -8.26 -0.14 2.96
C LYS A 274 -7.92 -0.44 4.42
N ILE A 275 -8.55 -1.47 5.00
CA ILE A 275 -8.35 -1.78 6.42
C ILE A 275 -7.03 -2.53 6.65
N ASN A 276 -6.25 -2.01 7.59
CA ASN A 276 -5.01 -2.60 8.08
C ASN A 276 -5.13 -2.81 9.59
N LEU A 277 -4.86 -4.03 10.06
CA LEU A 277 -4.87 -4.39 11.46
C LEU A 277 -3.45 -4.51 11.99
N ARG A 278 -3.14 -3.71 13.00
CA ARG A 278 -1.94 -3.92 13.81
C ARG A 278 -2.24 -4.95 14.88
N VAL A 279 -1.38 -5.96 14.97
CA VAL A 279 -1.55 -7.14 15.83
C VAL A 279 -0.22 -7.51 16.49
N SER A 280 -0.28 -8.29 17.56
CA SER A 280 0.90 -8.81 18.27
C SER A 280 0.58 -10.17 18.87
N LYS A 281 1.58 -10.83 19.47
CA LYS A 281 1.41 -12.07 20.25
C LYS A 281 0.39 -11.91 21.40
N LYS A 282 0.11 -10.69 21.86
CA LYS A 282 -0.88 -10.39 22.90
C LYS A 282 -2.29 -10.19 22.36
N THR A 283 -2.45 -10.04 21.05
CA THR A 283 -3.76 -9.79 20.43
C THR A 283 -4.72 -10.96 20.70
N PRO A 284 -5.92 -10.70 21.25
CA PRO A 284 -6.92 -11.73 21.49
C PRO A 284 -7.36 -12.43 20.19
N ILE A 285 -7.67 -13.73 20.28
CA ILE A 285 -8.10 -14.53 19.12
C ILE A 285 -9.35 -13.95 18.43
N GLU A 286 -10.23 -13.27 19.17
CA GLU A 286 -11.43 -12.64 18.61
C GLU A 286 -11.12 -11.55 17.58
N VAL A 287 -10.01 -10.82 17.74
CA VAL A 287 -9.60 -9.81 16.76
C VAL A 287 -9.18 -10.48 15.45
N TYR A 288 -8.44 -11.58 15.53
CA TYR A 288 -8.07 -12.37 14.35
C TYR A 288 -9.28 -13.01 13.67
N ARG A 289 -10.31 -13.41 14.44
CA ARG A 289 -11.58 -13.90 13.87
C ARG A 289 -12.31 -12.81 13.10
N LEU A 290 -12.45 -11.62 13.68
CA LEU A 290 -13.07 -10.47 12.99
C LEU A 290 -12.35 -10.13 11.68
N GLY A 291 -11.01 -10.13 11.68
CA GLY A 291 -10.23 -9.95 10.46
C GLY A 291 -10.46 -11.09 9.45
N SER A 292 -10.50 -12.34 9.92
CA SER A 292 -10.74 -13.52 9.07
C SER A 292 -12.12 -13.51 8.41
N GLU A 293 -13.13 -12.93 9.05
CA GLU A 293 -14.44 -12.72 8.45
C GLU A 293 -14.41 -11.76 7.26
N LEU A 294 -13.57 -10.73 7.31
CA LEU A 294 -13.39 -9.79 6.20
C LEU A 294 -12.58 -10.44 5.07
N THR A 295 -11.58 -11.26 5.39
CA THR A 295 -10.87 -12.08 4.39
C THR A 295 -11.85 -12.99 3.65
N LYS A 296 -12.73 -13.69 4.37
CA LYS A 296 -13.80 -14.52 3.78
C LYS A 296 -14.72 -13.74 2.85
N ALA A 297 -14.96 -12.46 3.14
CA ALA A 297 -15.83 -11.61 2.33
C ALA A 297 -15.24 -11.28 0.94
N GLY A 298 -13.93 -11.50 0.73
CA GLY A 298 -13.30 -11.41 -0.59
C GLY A 298 -12.78 -10.03 -0.99
N LEU A 299 -12.64 -9.08 -0.05
CA LEU A 299 -12.05 -7.77 -0.32
C LEU A 299 -10.52 -7.78 -0.39
N GLY A 300 -9.90 -8.89 0.02
CA GLY A 300 -8.47 -9.00 0.20
C GLY A 300 -7.92 -8.16 1.36
N PHE A 301 -8.74 -7.89 2.37
CA PHE A 301 -8.38 -7.18 3.59
C PHE A 301 -9.03 -7.89 4.80
N PRO A 302 -8.55 -7.67 6.03
CA PRO A 302 -7.48 -6.75 6.39
C PRO A 302 -6.11 -7.32 6.04
N GLN A 303 -5.14 -6.43 5.90
CA GLN A 303 -3.74 -6.79 6.03
C GLN A 303 -3.35 -6.74 7.51
N TYR A 304 -2.47 -7.65 7.93
CA TYR A 304 -2.00 -7.75 9.31
C TYR A 304 -0.56 -7.28 9.40
N SER A 305 -0.27 -6.35 10.30
CA SER A 305 1.08 -5.87 10.61
C SER A 305 1.44 -6.25 12.05
N ASN A 306 2.59 -6.89 12.22
CA ASN A 306 3.01 -7.45 13.50
C ASN A 306 3.85 -6.45 14.31
N ASP A 307 3.25 -5.88 15.34
CA ASP A 307 3.89 -4.90 16.23
C ASP A 307 5.13 -5.48 16.93
N ASP A 308 5.20 -6.80 17.16
CA ASP A 308 6.37 -7.45 17.79
C ASP A 308 7.63 -7.44 16.91
N VAL A 309 7.49 -7.12 15.62
CA VAL A 309 8.59 -7.06 14.64
C VAL A 309 8.76 -5.65 14.10
N VAL A 310 7.66 -5.00 13.72
CA VAL A 310 7.68 -3.69 13.06
C VAL A 310 8.17 -2.60 14.00
N ILE A 311 7.71 -2.56 15.26
CA ILE A 311 8.12 -1.52 16.20
C ILE A 311 9.63 -1.60 16.49
N PRO A 312 10.19 -2.76 16.90
CA PRO A 312 11.64 -2.87 17.10
C PRO A 312 12.47 -2.56 15.85
N ALA A 313 11.98 -2.94 14.66
CA ALA A 313 12.67 -2.66 13.40
C ALA A 313 12.72 -1.15 13.10
N LEU A 314 11.62 -0.44 13.28
CA LEU A 314 11.59 1.02 13.15
C LEU A 314 12.51 1.69 14.18
N GLU A 315 12.52 1.24 15.43
CA GLU A 315 13.45 1.77 16.44
C GLU A 315 14.92 1.56 16.05
N ALA A 316 15.26 0.36 15.56
CA ALA A 316 16.60 0.05 15.07
C ALA A 316 17.00 0.94 13.87
N MET A 317 16.03 1.40 13.09
CA MET A 317 16.21 2.37 12.00
C MET A 317 16.30 3.83 12.47
N GLY A 318 16.18 4.09 13.78
CA GLY A 318 16.34 5.41 14.39
C GLY A 318 15.04 6.18 14.63
N TYR A 319 13.88 5.52 14.56
CA TYR A 319 12.61 6.11 14.95
C TYR A 319 12.48 6.18 16.47
N ALA A 320 11.93 7.27 16.99
CA ALA A 320 11.60 7.36 18.41
C ALA A 320 10.53 6.32 18.77
N HIS A 321 10.61 5.75 19.97
CA HIS A 321 9.69 4.69 20.42
C HIS A 321 8.20 5.08 20.25
N GLU A 322 7.83 6.30 20.62
CA GLU A 322 6.44 6.78 20.52
C GLU A 322 5.97 6.87 19.07
N ASP A 323 6.84 7.32 18.17
CA ASP A 323 6.55 7.38 16.73
C ASP A 323 6.47 5.98 16.13
N ALA A 324 7.43 5.11 16.47
CA ALA A 324 7.41 3.71 16.07
C ALA A 324 6.12 3.03 16.55
N CYS A 325 5.69 3.24 17.79
CA CYS A 325 4.40 2.73 18.29
C CYS A 325 3.19 3.36 17.60
N ASN A 326 3.33 4.51 16.94
CA ASN A 326 2.29 5.21 16.21
C ASN A 326 2.31 4.95 14.68
N TYR A 327 3.13 4.00 14.21
CA TYR A 327 3.24 3.70 12.79
C TYR A 327 1.89 3.36 12.14
N VAL A 328 1.80 3.69 10.86
CA VAL A 328 0.72 3.33 9.94
C VAL A 328 1.32 2.77 8.65
N VAL A 329 0.46 2.42 7.67
CA VAL A 329 0.92 1.95 6.37
C VAL A 329 0.51 2.89 5.24
N ALA A 330 1.48 3.24 4.40
CA ALA A 330 1.36 4.16 3.28
C ALA A 330 0.72 3.43 2.10
N ALA A 331 -0.48 3.85 1.69
CA ALA A 331 -1.30 3.32 0.60
C ALA A 331 -1.53 1.80 0.61
N CYS A 332 -0.47 1.10 0.30
CA CYS A 332 -0.28 -0.29 0.04
C CYS A 332 0.09 -1.03 1.35
N TRP A 333 1.34 -0.95 1.81
CA TRP A 333 1.79 -1.72 2.98
C TRP A 333 3.03 -1.17 3.69
N GLU A 334 3.63 -0.09 3.21
CA GLU A 334 4.91 0.43 3.67
C GLU A 334 4.78 1.24 4.95
N PHE A 335 5.72 1.10 5.89
CA PHE A 335 5.58 1.74 7.20
C PHE A 335 5.98 3.23 7.20
N ILE A 336 5.06 4.09 7.62
CA ILE A 336 5.24 5.54 7.75
C ILE A 336 4.68 6.06 9.08
N ILE A 337 5.06 7.27 9.47
CA ILE A 337 4.63 7.88 10.74
C ILE A 337 3.69 9.08 10.49
N PRO A 338 2.48 9.08 11.08
CA PRO A 338 1.57 10.22 11.00
C PRO A 338 2.19 11.53 11.51
N GLY A 339 2.03 12.62 10.78
CA GLY A 339 2.34 13.99 11.23
C GLY A 339 3.82 14.37 11.25
N CYS A 340 4.74 13.41 11.14
CA CYS A 340 6.18 13.69 11.12
C CYS A 340 7.01 12.86 10.12
N GLY A 341 6.41 11.82 9.53
CA GLY A 341 7.01 11.05 8.45
C GLY A 341 6.90 11.79 7.13
N TYR A 342 8.04 12.01 6.49
CA TYR A 342 8.17 12.57 5.14
C TYR A 342 9.07 11.63 4.31
N ASP A 343 8.85 10.34 4.51
CA ASP A 343 9.58 9.24 3.93
C ASP A 343 9.11 8.96 2.49
N ILE A 344 10.02 8.58 1.61
CA ILE A 344 9.70 8.07 0.27
C ILE A 344 9.87 6.57 0.30
N VAL A 345 8.78 5.84 0.55
CA VAL A 345 8.85 4.41 0.89
C VAL A 345 8.81 3.46 -0.32
N ASN A 346 8.61 3.99 -1.53
CA ASN A 346 8.61 3.23 -2.79
C ASN A 346 9.55 3.88 -3.83
N ALA A 347 10.85 3.90 -3.56
CA ALA A 347 11.85 4.55 -4.42
C ALA A 347 12.36 3.65 -5.57
N GLY A 348 12.03 2.35 -5.56
CA GLY A 348 12.55 1.36 -6.50
C GLY A 348 12.60 -0.05 -5.90
N ALA A 349 13.06 -1.04 -6.67
CA ALA A 349 13.23 -2.40 -6.19
C ALA A 349 14.54 -3.04 -6.66
N LEU A 350 15.17 -3.85 -5.82
CA LEU A 350 16.27 -4.72 -6.22
C LEU A 350 15.71 -5.96 -6.93
N ASN A 351 16.25 -6.28 -8.10
CA ASN A 351 15.86 -7.46 -8.88
C ASN A 351 16.77 -8.65 -8.53
N PHE A 352 16.42 -9.43 -7.50
CA PHE A 352 17.25 -10.55 -7.04
C PHE A 352 17.53 -11.57 -8.16
N PRO A 353 16.54 -12.02 -8.96
CA PRO A 353 16.78 -12.93 -10.07
C PRO A 353 17.76 -12.38 -11.11
N ALA A 354 17.70 -11.09 -11.45
CA ALA A 354 18.65 -10.49 -12.40
C ALA A 354 20.09 -10.53 -11.88
N VAL A 355 20.29 -10.18 -10.61
CA VAL A 355 21.62 -10.20 -9.98
C VAL A 355 22.16 -11.63 -9.95
N VAL A 356 21.38 -12.59 -9.47
CA VAL A 356 21.76 -14.02 -9.44
C VAL A 356 22.05 -14.53 -10.86
N ASN A 357 21.19 -14.26 -11.84
CA ASN A 357 21.35 -14.77 -13.20
C ASN A 357 22.61 -14.20 -13.88
N LYS A 358 22.93 -12.92 -13.64
CA LYS A 358 24.17 -12.31 -14.10
C LYS A 358 25.40 -12.96 -13.45
N THR A 359 25.36 -13.24 -12.15
CA THR A 359 26.46 -13.91 -11.46
C THR A 359 26.61 -15.36 -11.95
N VAL A 360 25.52 -16.08 -12.19
CA VAL A 360 25.53 -17.41 -12.83
C VAL A 360 26.25 -17.35 -14.18
N ALA A 361 25.86 -16.42 -15.05
CA ALA A 361 26.43 -16.29 -16.38
C ALA A 361 27.92 -15.97 -16.39
N THR A 362 28.43 -15.29 -15.37
CA THR A 362 29.79 -14.74 -15.36
C THR A 362 30.77 -15.44 -14.42
N LYS A 363 30.27 -16.15 -13.40
CA LYS A 363 31.10 -16.71 -12.32
C LYS A 363 30.93 -18.20 -12.09
N LEU A 364 29.80 -18.80 -12.49
CA LEU A 364 29.51 -20.20 -12.14
C LEU A 364 30.52 -21.20 -12.71
N ALA A 365 30.98 -20.98 -13.95
CA ALA A 365 31.90 -21.91 -14.62
C ALA A 365 33.27 -21.99 -13.95
N ASP A 366 33.70 -20.91 -13.29
CA ASP A 366 35.02 -20.77 -12.68
C ASP A 366 34.99 -21.00 -11.15
N ALA A 367 33.80 -21.17 -10.56
CA ALA A 367 33.65 -21.32 -9.11
C ALA A 367 34.18 -22.68 -8.62
N ALA A 368 35.12 -22.63 -7.66
CA ALA A 368 35.72 -23.83 -7.09
C ALA A 368 34.78 -24.64 -6.17
N SER A 369 33.79 -23.97 -5.58
CA SER A 369 32.78 -24.54 -4.69
C SER A 369 31.50 -23.70 -4.71
N PHE A 370 30.40 -24.24 -4.16
CA PHE A 370 29.16 -23.48 -4.03
C PHE A 370 29.35 -22.23 -3.15
N GLU A 371 30.10 -22.33 -2.05
CA GLU A 371 30.38 -21.17 -1.19
C GLU A 371 31.20 -20.09 -1.92
N ALA A 372 32.21 -20.48 -2.71
CA ALA A 372 32.96 -19.50 -3.50
C ALA A 372 32.08 -18.81 -4.57
N PHE A 373 31.09 -19.53 -5.10
CA PHE A 373 30.07 -18.93 -5.97
C PHE A 373 29.14 -17.99 -5.20
N MET A 374 28.70 -18.38 -3.99
CA MET A 374 27.86 -17.55 -3.14
C MET A 374 28.57 -16.26 -2.72
N ASP A 375 29.86 -16.27 -2.42
CA ASP A 375 30.62 -15.04 -2.11
C ASP A 375 30.56 -14.00 -3.26
N GLU A 376 30.52 -14.47 -4.51
CA GLU A 376 30.32 -13.61 -5.69
C GLU A 376 28.88 -13.11 -5.79
N VAL A 377 27.88 -13.92 -5.43
CA VAL A 377 26.47 -13.52 -5.37
C VAL A 377 26.27 -12.44 -4.31
N ASP A 378 26.77 -12.66 -3.10
CA ASP A 378 26.71 -11.72 -1.99
C ASP A 378 27.30 -10.36 -2.38
N THR A 379 28.49 -10.38 -2.98
CA THR A 379 29.18 -9.18 -3.47
C THR A 379 28.33 -8.45 -4.51
N ALA A 380 27.70 -9.19 -5.44
CA ALA A 380 26.88 -8.60 -6.49
C ALA A 380 25.58 -7.99 -5.94
N VAL A 381 24.90 -8.64 -4.98
CA VAL A 381 23.69 -8.12 -4.33
C VAL A 381 24.00 -6.84 -3.57
N LYS A 382 25.06 -6.83 -2.75
CA LYS A 382 25.51 -5.63 -2.03
C LYS A 382 25.83 -4.49 -2.99
N ALA A 383 26.57 -4.78 -4.07
CA ALA A 383 26.96 -3.76 -5.05
C ALA A 383 25.74 -3.16 -5.77
N GLU A 384 24.76 -3.97 -6.15
CA GLU A 384 23.51 -3.49 -6.78
C GLU A 384 22.71 -2.62 -5.82
N ALA A 385 22.53 -3.07 -4.57
CA ALA A 385 21.85 -2.31 -3.53
C ALA A 385 22.52 -0.96 -3.27
N THR A 386 23.86 -0.94 -3.15
CA THR A 386 24.63 0.29 -3.01
C THR A 386 24.45 1.21 -4.23
N ALA A 387 24.46 0.67 -5.45
CA ALA A 387 24.26 1.47 -6.66
C ALA A 387 22.88 2.14 -6.71
N MET A 388 21.82 1.48 -6.22
CA MET A 388 20.49 2.07 -6.11
C MET A 388 20.49 3.34 -5.23
N THR A 389 21.24 3.35 -4.13
CA THR A 389 21.34 4.54 -3.25
C THR A 389 21.95 5.75 -3.97
N ALA A 390 22.92 5.52 -4.86
CA ALA A 390 23.54 6.59 -5.63
C ALA A 390 22.60 7.16 -6.68
N MET A 391 21.83 6.30 -7.36
CA MET A 391 20.86 6.70 -8.38
C MET A 391 19.66 7.47 -7.81
N LYS A 392 19.33 7.24 -6.54
CA LYS A 392 18.15 7.80 -5.86
C LYS A 392 18.55 8.61 -4.63
N SER A 393 19.53 9.50 -4.78
CA SER A 393 20.04 10.30 -3.66
C SER A 393 19.15 11.48 -3.27
N ALA A 394 18.49 12.10 -4.25
CA ALA A 394 17.50 13.16 -4.05
C ALA A 394 16.22 12.82 -4.81
N ALA A 395 15.09 13.27 -4.26
CA ALA A 395 13.76 13.08 -4.84
C ALA A 395 12.85 14.21 -4.35
N PRO A 396 13.07 15.45 -4.84
CA PRO A 396 12.31 16.60 -4.39
C PRO A 396 10.85 16.48 -4.86
N PHE A 397 9.93 16.85 -3.97
CA PHE A 397 8.55 17.12 -4.33
C PHE A 397 8.37 18.59 -4.70
N LEU A 398 7.38 18.86 -5.55
CA LEU A 398 6.80 20.19 -5.66
C LEU A 398 6.25 20.63 -4.28
N PRO A 399 6.25 21.94 -3.97
CA PRO A 399 5.66 22.44 -2.73
C PRO A 399 4.20 22.03 -2.58
N SER A 400 3.77 21.73 -1.35
CA SER A 400 2.37 21.43 -1.00
C SER A 400 2.05 22.14 0.32
N PRO A 401 1.58 23.41 0.26
CA PRO A 401 1.29 24.17 1.46
C PRO A 401 0.30 23.47 2.41
N LEU A 402 -0.67 22.71 1.89
CA LEU A 402 -1.62 21.98 2.72
C LEU A 402 -0.94 20.83 3.46
N MET A 403 -0.21 19.96 2.75
CA MET A 403 0.49 18.85 3.41
C MET A 403 1.55 19.37 4.40
N ASP A 404 2.20 20.49 4.09
CA ASP A 404 3.19 21.12 4.96
C ASP A 404 2.57 21.59 6.28
N MET A 405 1.33 22.10 6.26
CA MET A 405 0.58 22.39 7.48
C MET A 405 0.22 21.14 8.29
N LEU A 406 -0.01 19.99 7.63
CA LEU A 406 -0.30 18.71 8.27
C LEU A 406 0.95 18.00 8.80
N ILE A 407 2.14 18.29 8.25
CA ILE A 407 3.42 17.68 8.64
C ILE A 407 4.46 18.80 8.89
N PRO A 408 4.28 19.60 9.95
CA PRO A 408 5.16 20.74 10.22
C PRO A 408 6.59 20.28 10.58
N GLU A 409 6.72 19.13 11.23
CA GLU A 409 8.00 18.56 11.64
C GLU A 409 8.34 17.34 10.77
N ARG A 410 9.06 17.54 9.67
CA ARG A 410 9.50 16.46 8.77
C ARG A 410 10.68 15.66 9.34
N ARG A 411 10.46 15.02 10.50
CA ARG A 411 11.50 14.35 11.32
C ARG A 411 12.15 13.18 10.59
N TYR A 412 11.36 12.40 9.85
CA TYR A 412 11.86 11.23 9.14
C TYR A 412 11.78 11.46 7.63
N ARG A 413 12.93 11.35 6.94
CA ARG A 413 13.05 11.56 5.49
C ARG A 413 13.87 10.43 4.87
N ASN A 414 13.46 9.19 5.12
CA ASN A 414 14.13 7.98 4.68
C ASN A 414 13.57 7.50 3.34
N PHE A 415 14.38 6.79 2.57
CA PHE A 415 13.97 6.22 1.28
C PHE A 415 13.86 4.70 1.36
N GLY A 416 12.72 4.15 0.98
CA GLY A 416 12.45 2.72 0.97
C GLY A 416 12.66 2.11 -0.41
N PHE A 417 13.33 0.97 -0.44
CA PHE A 417 13.43 0.12 -1.60
C PHE A 417 12.76 -1.23 -1.34
N HIS A 418 12.33 -1.86 -2.42
CA HIS A 418 11.66 -3.14 -2.45
C HIS A 418 12.60 -4.26 -2.91
N GLY A 419 12.18 -5.52 -2.75
CA GLY A 419 12.97 -6.70 -3.09
C GLY A 419 12.16 -7.65 -3.96
N THR A 420 12.49 -7.73 -5.26
CA THR A 420 11.72 -8.50 -6.23
C THR A 420 12.27 -9.91 -6.44
N GLY A 421 11.39 -10.91 -6.43
CA GLY A 421 11.72 -12.26 -6.88
C GLY A 421 12.63 -13.05 -5.94
N ILE A 422 12.55 -12.79 -4.63
CA ILE A 422 13.40 -13.46 -3.64
C ILE A 422 13.27 -14.99 -3.66
N ALA A 423 12.05 -15.52 -3.80
CA ALA A 423 11.82 -16.96 -3.91
C ALA A 423 12.47 -17.54 -5.19
N SER A 424 12.28 -16.90 -6.34
CA SER A 424 12.93 -17.33 -7.60
C SER A 424 14.46 -17.31 -7.51
N ALA A 425 15.03 -16.32 -6.82
CA ALA A 425 16.47 -16.25 -6.61
C ALA A 425 16.98 -17.35 -5.66
N ALA A 426 16.31 -17.58 -4.53
CA ALA A 426 16.66 -18.65 -3.59
C ALA A 426 16.52 -20.04 -4.23
N ASP A 427 15.43 -20.28 -4.96
CA ASP A 427 15.17 -21.52 -5.69
C ASP A 427 16.23 -21.79 -6.76
N ALA A 428 16.68 -20.75 -7.45
CA ALA A 428 17.74 -20.86 -8.47
C ALA A 428 19.08 -21.27 -7.85
N LEU A 429 19.44 -20.64 -6.73
CA LEU A 429 20.66 -20.96 -5.98
C LEU A 429 20.59 -22.39 -5.40
N ALA A 430 19.43 -22.80 -4.88
CA ALA A 430 19.22 -24.14 -4.37
C ALA A 430 19.36 -25.21 -5.47
N ALA A 431 18.78 -24.96 -6.66
CA ALA A 431 18.91 -25.85 -7.80
C ALA A 431 20.37 -25.98 -8.27
N ILE A 432 21.11 -24.87 -8.28
CA ILE A 432 22.55 -24.85 -8.59
C ILE A 432 23.34 -25.66 -7.56
N LYS A 433 23.13 -25.42 -6.26
CA LYS A 433 23.78 -26.16 -5.17
C LYS A 433 23.59 -27.66 -5.36
N VAL A 434 22.33 -28.10 -5.47
CA VAL A 434 21.97 -29.51 -5.55
C VAL A 434 22.50 -30.17 -6.82
N HIS A 435 22.28 -29.57 -7.99
CA HIS A 435 22.52 -30.26 -9.26
C HIS A 435 23.91 -30.03 -9.86
N VAL A 436 24.49 -28.85 -9.63
CA VAL A 436 25.82 -28.50 -10.16
C VAL A 436 26.93 -28.90 -9.20
N PHE A 437 26.77 -28.62 -7.90
CA PHE A 437 27.85 -28.81 -6.92
C PHE A 437 27.75 -30.13 -6.14
N ASP A 438 26.58 -30.47 -5.59
CA ASP A 438 26.42 -31.63 -4.71
C ASP A 438 26.30 -32.93 -5.52
N LYS A 439 25.28 -33.04 -6.37
CA LYS A 439 25.03 -34.23 -7.21
C LYS A 439 25.91 -34.26 -8.46
N LYS A 440 26.35 -33.09 -8.94
CA LYS A 440 27.15 -32.92 -10.17
C LYS A 440 26.53 -33.58 -11.40
N ASN A 441 25.20 -33.65 -11.45
CA ASN A 441 24.46 -34.25 -12.56
C ASN A 441 24.08 -33.23 -13.65
N VAL A 442 24.34 -31.94 -13.40
CA VAL A 442 24.27 -30.86 -14.38
C VAL A 442 25.61 -30.13 -14.42
N THR A 443 26.24 -30.02 -15.58
CA THR A 443 27.47 -29.22 -15.72
C THR A 443 27.13 -27.73 -15.84
N PRO A 444 28.02 -26.80 -15.43
CA PRO A 444 27.81 -25.37 -15.64
C PRO A 444 27.50 -25.03 -17.11
N ALA A 445 28.22 -25.66 -18.06
CA ALA A 445 28.00 -25.46 -19.49
C ALA A 445 26.60 -25.90 -19.95
N ARG A 446 26.08 -27.03 -19.45
CA ARG A 446 24.72 -27.49 -19.76
C ARG A 446 23.68 -26.52 -19.20
N LEU A 447 23.87 -26.07 -17.95
CA LEU A 447 22.96 -25.10 -17.32
C LEU A 447 22.93 -23.79 -18.12
N LEU A 448 24.10 -23.20 -18.40
CA LEU A 448 24.22 -21.94 -19.13
C LEU A 448 23.59 -22.03 -20.53
N ALA A 449 23.85 -23.10 -21.27
CA ALA A 449 23.22 -23.32 -22.59
C ALA A 449 21.69 -23.43 -22.50
N GLY A 450 21.18 -24.06 -21.44
CA GLY A 450 19.75 -24.13 -21.17
C GLY A 450 19.13 -22.76 -20.84
N LEU A 451 19.80 -21.93 -20.03
CA LEU A 451 19.33 -20.59 -19.72
C LEU A 451 19.32 -19.69 -20.96
N ASP A 452 20.38 -19.74 -21.77
CA ASP A 452 20.53 -18.91 -22.98
C ASP A 452 19.46 -19.21 -24.04
N ASN A 453 19.02 -20.46 -24.14
CA ASN A 453 18.04 -20.90 -25.14
C ASN A 453 16.64 -21.15 -24.59
N ASP A 454 16.34 -20.68 -23.37
CA ASP A 454 15.06 -20.91 -22.68
C ASP A 454 14.68 -22.40 -22.64
N PHE A 455 15.65 -23.27 -22.40
CA PHE A 455 15.53 -24.73 -22.31
C PHE A 455 14.93 -25.38 -23.56
N ALA A 456 14.93 -24.70 -24.72
CA ALA A 456 14.26 -25.16 -25.93
C ALA A 456 14.80 -26.52 -26.43
N THR A 457 16.08 -26.81 -26.15
CA THR A 457 16.74 -28.06 -26.56
C THR A 457 16.95 -29.05 -25.42
N ASP A 458 16.57 -28.70 -24.18
CA ASP A 458 16.81 -29.54 -22.99
C ASP A 458 15.61 -29.49 -22.03
N PRO A 459 14.45 -30.08 -22.43
CA PRO A 459 13.26 -30.12 -21.59
C PRO A 459 13.45 -30.95 -20.31
N GLU A 460 14.40 -31.90 -20.31
CA GLU A 460 14.75 -32.67 -19.12
C GLU A 460 15.44 -31.80 -18.06
N LEU A 461 16.37 -30.93 -18.46
CA LEU A 461 16.98 -29.95 -17.56
C LEU A 461 15.91 -29.03 -16.97
N LEU A 462 14.99 -28.53 -17.78
CA LEU A 462 13.89 -27.70 -17.26
C LEU A 462 13.06 -28.46 -16.22
N HIS A 463 12.66 -29.71 -16.51
CA HIS A 463 11.88 -30.51 -15.58
C HIS A 463 12.61 -30.70 -14.24
N LEU A 464 13.91 -31.04 -14.31
CA LEU A 464 14.77 -31.24 -13.16
C LEU A 464 14.82 -29.98 -12.28
N LEU A 465 15.15 -28.83 -12.87
CA LEU A 465 15.27 -27.56 -12.12
C LEU A 465 13.92 -27.09 -11.55
N ARG A 466 12.86 -27.19 -12.35
CA ARG A 466 11.54 -26.66 -12.02
C ARG A 466 10.80 -27.49 -10.97
N TYR A 467 10.89 -28.82 -11.05
CA TYR A 467 10.01 -29.72 -10.29
C TYR A 467 10.73 -30.72 -9.38
N GLU A 468 12.01 -30.99 -9.59
CA GLU A 468 12.78 -31.92 -8.74
C GLU A 468 13.76 -31.22 -7.80
N ALA A 469 14.16 -29.98 -8.10
CA ALA A 469 14.97 -29.17 -7.20
C ALA A 469 14.10 -28.58 -6.05
N PRO A 470 14.63 -28.48 -4.82
CA PRO A 470 13.90 -27.96 -3.68
C PRO A 470 13.49 -26.49 -3.90
N LYS A 471 12.45 -26.04 -3.17
CA LYS A 471 11.80 -24.74 -3.35
C LYS A 471 11.52 -24.05 -2.01
N MET A 472 11.67 -22.74 -1.98
CA MET A 472 11.31 -21.88 -0.86
C MET A 472 9.80 -21.94 -0.64
N GLY A 473 9.37 -22.09 0.61
CA GLY A 473 7.95 -22.27 0.98
C GLY A 473 7.59 -23.70 1.37
N CYS A 474 8.53 -24.65 1.27
CA CYS A 474 8.35 -26.06 1.67
C CYS A 474 8.98 -26.38 3.04
N ASP A 475 9.30 -25.38 3.87
CA ASP A 475 9.98 -25.55 5.17
C ASP A 475 11.34 -26.26 5.06
N ASP A 476 12.07 -26.02 3.96
CA ASP A 476 13.41 -26.55 3.70
C ASP A 476 14.47 -25.57 4.21
N ASP A 477 15.17 -25.95 5.28
CA ASP A 477 16.18 -25.09 5.93
C ASP A 477 17.33 -24.69 5.01
N GLU A 478 17.73 -25.54 4.04
CA GLU A 478 18.83 -25.21 3.13
C GLU A 478 18.40 -24.15 2.11
N VAL A 479 17.18 -24.26 1.57
CA VAL A 479 16.67 -23.26 0.61
C VAL A 479 16.34 -21.95 1.32
N ASP A 480 15.70 -22.03 2.48
CA ASP A 480 15.29 -20.84 3.22
C ASP A 480 16.51 -20.05 3.73
N ALA A 481 17.63 -20.73 4.06
CA ALA A 481 18.89 -20.07 4.42
C ALA A 481 19.50 -19.23 3.27
N LEU A 482 19.25 -19.61 2.01
CA LEU A 482 19.68 -18.81 0.85
C LEU A 482 18.89 -17.51 0.74
N ALA A 483 17.58 -17.56 1.02
CA ALA A 483 16.75 -16.35 1.08
C ALA A 483 17.18 -15.43 2.23
N VAL A 484 17.53 -15.99 3.40
CA VAL A 484 18.09 -15.24 4.54
C VAL A 484 19.36 -14.50 4.10
N ARG A 485 20.33 -15.21 3.48
CA ARG A 485 21.61 -14.63 3.03
C ARG A 485 21.41 -13.50 2.01
N LEU A 486 20.56 -13.72 1.00
CA LEU A 486 20.25 -12.70 0.00
C LEU A 486 19.62 -11.43 0.60
N LEU A 487 18.67 -11.56 1.52
CA LEU A 487 18.02 -10.42 2.17
C LEU A 487 18.96 -9.69 3.13
N ASP A 488 19.82 -10.42 3.82
CA ASP A 488 20.85 -9.85 4.68
C ASP A 488 21.87 -9.04 3.88
N ASP A 489 22.36 -9.56 2.75
CA ASP A 489 23.25 -8.84 1.84
C ASP A 489 22.58 -7.60 1.23
N TYR A 490 21.29 -7.69 0.93
CA TYR A 490 20.52 -6.54 0.45
C TYR A 490 20.47 -5.44 1.52
N ALA A 491 20.17 -5.78 2.77
CA ALA A 491 20.20 -4.84 3.88
C ALA A 491 21.61 -4.25 4.09
N ASP A 492 22.65 -5.07 4.01
CA ASP A 492 24.05 -4.65 4.18
C ASP A 492 24.52 -3.70 3.08
N GLY A 493 24.07 -3.90 1.83
CA GLY A 493 24.40 -3.00 0.72
C GLY A 493 23.77 -1.60 0.84
N LEU A 494 22.68 -1.47 1.61
CA LEU A 494 22.06 -0.17 1.93
C LEU A 494 22.61 0.46 3.22
N ALA A 495 23.17 -0.35 4.12
CA ALA A 495 23.57 0.08 5.45
C ALA A 495 24.63 1.20 5.40
N GLY A 496 24.46 2.20 6.27
CA GLY A 496 25.39 3.34 6.37
C GLY A 496 25.24 4.42 5.30
N HIS A 497 24.53 4.16 4.20
CA HIS A 497 24.24 5.16 3.18
C HIS A 497 23.17 6.16 3.65
N LYS A 498 23.33 7.43 3.23
CA LYS A 498 22.40 8.52 3.53
C LYS A 498 21.94 9.20 2.24
N ASN A 499 20.67 9.60 2.20
CA ASN A 499 20.14 10.41 1.11
C ASN A 499 20.47 11.90 1.31
N ALA A 500 20.10 12.75 0.35
CA ALA A 500 20.36 14.19 0.36
C ALA A 500 19.70 14.93 1.53
N TYR A 501 18.76 14.30 2.24
CA TYR A 501 18.04 14.86 3.38
C TYR A 501 18.56 14.36 4.74
N GLY A 502 19.61 13.53 4.75
CA GLY A 502 20.20 12.92 5.94
C GLY A 502 19.50 11.66 6.44
N GLY A 503 18.45 11.20 5.73
CA GLY A 503 17.75 9.96 6.03
C GLY A 503 18.49 8.72 5.53
N ILE A 504 18.10 7.55 6.04
CA ILE A 504 18.63 6.23 5.63
C ILE A 504 17.89 5.69 4.41
N TYR A 505 18.45 4.61 3.84
CA TYR A 505 17.74 3.73 2.93
C TYR A 505 17.23 2.50 3.67
N ARG A 506 15.98 2.09 3.40
CA ARG A 506 15.34 0.92 4.01
C ARG A 506 15.17 -0.18 2.96
N ALA A 507 15.54 -1.40 3.30
CA ALA A 507 15.22 -2.57 2.50
C ALA A 507 13.80 -3.06 2.81
N GLY A 508 13.10 -3.59 1.81
CA GLY A 508 11.75 -4.14 1.91
C GLY A 508 11.59 -5.43 1.14
N THR A 509 10.58 -6.21 1.51
CA THR A 509 10.23 -7.50 0.89
C THR A 509 9.10 -7.38 -0.14
N GLY A 510 8.50 -6.19 -0.28
CA GLY A 510 7.43 -5.94 -1.25
C GLY A 510 7.97 -5.96 -2.68
N THR A 511 7.08 -6.09 -3.66
CA THR A 511 7.46 -5.98 -5.08
C THR A 511 6.77 -4.84 -5.81
N ALA A 512 5.70 -4.26 -5.26
CA ALA A 512 4.84 -3.32 -6.01
C ALA A 512 4.50 -3.88 -7.41
N MET A 513 4.69 -3.10 -8.48
CA MET A 513 4.55 -3.52 -9.88
C MET A 513 5.77 -4.25 -10.45
N TYR A 514 6.91 -4.26 -9.74
CA TYR A 514 8.18 -4.76 -10.25
C TYR A 514 8.19 -6.27 -10.53
N TYR A 515 7.32 -7.08 -9.91
CA TYR A 515 7.27 -8.53 -10.16
C TYR A 515 6.90 -8.91 -11.61
N LEU A 516 6.22 -8.02 -12.36
CA LEU A 516 6.00 -8.18 -13.80
C LEU A 516 7.11 -7.50 -14.60
N TRP A 517 7.45 -6.25 -14.27
CA TRP A 517 8.41 -5.45 -15.03
C TRP A 517 9.80 -6.08 -15.02
N HIS A 518 10.31 -6.44 -13.85
CA HIS A 518 11.59 -7.13 -13.72
C HIS A 518 11.57 -8.53 -14.32
N ALA A 519 10.42 -9.22 -14.33
CA ALA A 519 10.32 -10.55 -14.95
C ALA A 519 10.45 -10.48 -16.48
N ALA A 520 10.03 -9.37 -17.09
CA ALA A 520 10.18 -9.10 -18.52
C ALA A 520 11.64 -8.77 -18.92
N GLU A 521 12.42 -8.25 -17.98
CA GLU A 521 13.84 -7.90 -18.18
C GLU A 521 14.79 -9.10 -18.03
N VAL A 522 14.35 -10.15 -17.34
CA VAL A 522 15.17 -11.34 -17.04
C VAL A 522 14.85 -12.48 -18.01
N GLY A 523 15.88 -13.17 -18.48
CA GLY A 523 15.76 -14.41 -19.27
C GLY A 523 15.30 -15.60 -18.43
N ALA A 524 15.44 -16.82 -18.95
CA ALA A 524 15.22 -18.02 -18.15
C ALA A 524 16.15 -18.03 -16.91
N THR A 525 15.69 -18.59 -15.79
CA THR A 525 16.46 -18.66 -14.54
C THR A 525 16.61 -20.10 -14.04
N ALA A 526 17.63 -20.35 -13.23
CA ALA A 526 18.01 -21.70 -12.80
C ALA A 526 17.02 -22.37 -11.83
N ASP A 527 16.01 -21.65 -11.36
CA ASP A 527 14.83 -22.19 -10.66
C ASP A 527 13.86 -22.92 -11.61
N GLY A 528 14.11 -22.85 -12.92
CA GLY A 528 13.24 -23.41 -13.96
C GLY A 528 12.15 -22.45 -14.42
N ARG A 529 12.22 -21.15 -14.09
CA ARG A 529 11.36 -20.12 -14.69
C ARG A 529 11.75 -19.91 -16.16
N ARG A 530 10.75 -19.86 -17.04
CA ARG A 530 10.95 -19.50 -18.46
C ARG A 530 11.00 -18.00 -18.65
N LYS A 531 11.65 -17.56 -19.72
CA LYS A 531 11.64 -16.16 -20.14
C LYS A 531 10.19 -15.67 -20.30
N GLY A 532 9.88 -14.56 -19.65
CA GLY A 532 8.54 -13.94 -19.68
C GLY A 532 7.53 -14.47 -18.65
N GLU A 533 7.81 -15.55 -17.91
CA GLU A 533 6.90 -15.98 -16.82
C GLU A 533 7.01 -15.03 -15.61
N PRO A 534 5.92 -14.53 -15.03
CA PRO A 534 6.05 -13.52 -13.97
C PRO A 534 6.65 -14.08 -12.68
N PHE A 535 7.22 -13.19 -11.85
CA PHE A 535 7.65 -13.56 -10.50
C PHE A 535 6.47 -13.68 -9.53
N GLY A 536 6.69 -14.32 -8.38
CA GLY A 536 5.78 -14.23 -7.24
C GLY A 536 5.61 -12.78 -6.78
N THR A 537 4.41 -12.43 -6.33
CA THR A 537 4.09 -11.07 -5.86
C THR A 537 4.51 -10.89 -4.40
N ASN A 538 5.11 -9.74 -4.07
CA ASN A 538 5.66 -9.42 -2.75
C ASN A 538 6.54 -10.57 -2.21
N PHE A 539 6.33 -10.91 -0.95
CA PHE A 539 7.09 -11.92 -0.24
C PHE A 539 6.38 -13.28 -0.31
N SER A 540 6.26 -13.82 -1.52
CA SER A 540 5.50 -15.06 -1.79
C SER A 540 6.34 -16.13 -2.51
N PRO A 541 5.94 -17.41 -2.43
CA PRO A 541 6.56 -18.48 -3.21
C PRO A 541 6.48 -18.23 -4.72
N ASN A 542 7.32 -18.95 -5.46
CA ASN A 542 7.29 -18.95 -6.91
C ASN A 542 5.98 -19.57 -7.44
N LEU A 543 5.44 -19.06 -8.55
CA LEU A 543 4.10 -19.42 -9.03
C LEU A 543 3.96 -20.88 -9.45
N PHE A 544 5.06 -21.51 -9.88
CA PHE A 544 5.08 -22.91 -10.28
C PHE A 544 5.60 -23.86 -9.19
N ALA A 545 6.00 -23.33 -8.02
CA ALA A 545 6.51 -24.15 -6.94
C ALA A 545 5.40 -25.09 -6.44
N LYS A 546 5.77 -26.36 -6.21
CA LYS A 546 4.88 -27.31 -5.55
C LYS A 546 5.06 -27.16 -4.05
N ILE A 547 4.07 -26.54 -3.41
CA ILE A 547 4.09 -26.17 -1.98
C ILE A 547 3.30 -27.19 -1.15
N ASP A 548 3.82 -27.56 0.03
CA ASP A 548 3.21 -28.55 0.93
C ASP A 548 1.96 -28.00 1.66
N GLY A 549 1.87 -26.69 1.86
CA GLY A 549 0.68 -26.02 2.36
C GLY A 549 0.96 -24.65 2.98
N PRO A 550 -0.07 -23.94 3.47
CA PRO A 550 0.11 -22.59 4.01
C PRO A 550 0.99 -22.57 5.29
N VAL A 551 1.02 -23.66 6.06
CA VAL A 551 1.87 -23.78 7.25
C VAL A 551 3.35 -23.88 6.88
N SER A 552 3.72 -24.64 5.84
CA SER A 552 5.12 -24.73 5.39
C SER A 552 5.59 -23.38 4.86
N VAL A 553 4.74 -22.68 4.12
CA VAL A 553 5.03 -21.32 3.62
C VAL A 553 5.27 -20.37 4.77
N ILE A 554 4.39 -20.33 5.78
CA ILE A 554 4.62 -19.46 6.94
C ILE A 554 5.94 -19.79 7.62
N ARG A 555 6.29 -21.07 7.79
CA ARG A 555 7.58 -21.43 8.41
C ARG A 555 8.77 -20.97 7.58
N SER A 556 8.77 -21.20 6.26
CA SER A 556 9.84 -20.71 5.38
C SER A 556 9.97 -19.19 5.40
N PHE A 557 8.85 -18.49 5.24
CA PHE A 557 8.82 -17.03 5.12
C PHE A 557 8.90 -16.30 6.47
N THR A 558 9.08 -17.02 7.58
CA THR A 558 9.39 -16.43 8.89
C THR A 558 10.80 -16.73 9.38
N LYS A 559 11.61 -17.44 8.58
CA LYS A 559 13.05 -17.63 8.84
C LYS A 559 13.90 -16.39 8.52
N PRO A 560 13.65 -15.62 7.43
CA PRO A 560 14.42 -14.41 7.13
C PRO A 560 14.37 -13.35 8.22
N HIS A 561 15.47 -12.59 8.38
CA HIS A 561 15.61 -11.49 9.33
C HIS A 561 14.81 -10.26 8.87
N THR A 562 13.48 -10.36 8.93
CA THR A 562 12.58 -9.33 8.40
C THR A 562 12.68 -7.99 9.12
N ASP A 563 13.25 -7.95 10.34
CA ASP A 563 13.61 -6.74 11.05
C ASP A 563 14.66 -5.89 10.30
N ARG A 564 15.56 -6.52 9.54
CA ARG A 564 16.57 -5.83 8.71
C ARG A 564 16.02 -5.32 7.37
N VAL A 565 14.91 -5.89 6.92
CA VAL A 565 14.24 -5.58 5.64
C VAL A 565 12.79 -5.11 5.85
N CYS A 566 12.58 -4.29 6.89
CA CYS A 566 11.27 -3.86 7.37
C CYS A 566 10.77 -2.53 6.76
N ASN A 567 10.95 -2.29 5.46
CA ASN A 567 10.23 -1.21 4.77
C ASN A 567 8.76 -1.58 4.49
N GLY A 568 8.44 -2.89 4.50
CA GLY A 568 7.13 -3.47 4.20
C GLY A 568 7.20 -4.47 3.03
N GLY A 569 6.20 -5.35 2.97
CA GLY A 569 6.08 -6.34 1.91
C GLY A 569 5.40 -7.62 2.38
N PRO A 570 4.06 -7.69 2.33
CA PRO A 570 3.33 -8.77 2.98
C PRO A 570 3.65 -10.13 2.34
N LEU A 571 3.66 -11.16 3.17
CA LEU A 571 3.41 -12.52 2.72
C LEU A 571 1.96 -12.63 2.25
N THR A 572 1.74 -13.00 0.99
CA THR A 572 0.41 -13.15 0.42
C THR A 572 0.02 -14.62 0.36
N LEU A 573 -1.13 -14.98 0.93
CA LEU A 573 -1.71 -16.32 0.78
C LEU A 573 -3.12 -16.24 0.17
N GLU A 574 -3.36 -17.04 -0.85
CA GLU A 574 -4.63 -17.11 -1.58
C GLU A 574 -5.36 -18.42 -1.23
N PHE A 575 -6.55 -18.33 -0.66
CA PHE A 575 -7.34 -19.51 -0.28
C PHE A 575 -8.53 -19.67 -1.20
N ALA A 576 -8.82 -20.91 -1.60
CA ALA A 576 -10.06 -21.20 -2.33
C ALA A 576 -11.27 -20.77 -1.49
N SER A 577 -12.17 -20.00 -2.11
CA SER A 577 -13.40 -19.51 -1.49
C SER A 577 -14.26 -20.64 -0.90
N SER A 578 -14.20 -21.83 -1.51
CA SER A 578 -14.87 -23.05 -1.03
C SER A 578 -14.40 -23.50 0.36
N MET A 579 -13.17 -23.17 0.78
CA MET A 579 -12.67 -23.51 2.12
C MET A 579 -13.43 -22.79 3.24
N PHE A 580 -14.06 -21.66 2.91
CA PHE A 580 -14.83 -20.87 3.87
C PHE A 580 -16.27 -21.35 4.06
N ASN A 581 -16.66 -22.47 3.42
CA ASN A 581 -17.97 -23.10 3.62
C ASN A 581 -18.03 -23.96 4.89
N ALA A 582 -16.88 -24.39 5.42
CA ALA A 582 -16.82 -25.14 6.66
C ALA A 582 -17.14 -24.25 7.87
N PRO A 583 -17.83 -24.77 8.91
CA PRO A 583 -18.23 -23.97 10.07
C PRO A 583 -17.04 -23.49 10.91
N ASP A 584 -15.89 -24.18 10.85
CA ASP A 584 -14.68 -23.86 11.60
C ASP A 584 -13.61 -23.11 10.77
N SER A 585 -13.94 -22.68 9.55
CA SER A 585 -12.99 -22.06 8.63
C SER A 585 -12.41 -20.74 9.17
N ILE A 586 -13.26 -19.93 9.83
CA ILE A 586 -12.87 -18.65 10.41
C ILE A 586 -11.90 -18.86 11.59
N ASP A 587 -12.19 -19.84 12.44
CA ASP A 587 -11.31 -20.19 13.57
C ASP A 587 -9.93 -20.66 13.07
N LYS A 588 -9.90 -21.55 12.07
CA LYS A 588 -8.65 -22.05 11.48
C LYS A 588 -7.83 -20.92 10.83
N LEU A 589 -8.48 -20.01 10.10
CA LEU A 589 -7.77 -18.89 9.50
C LEU A 589 -7.23 -17.92 10.55
N ALA A 590 -8.01 -17.63 11.60
CA ALA A 590 -7.57 -16.80 12.72
C ALA A 590 -6.35 -17.41 13.43
N GLU A 591 -6.36 -18.72 13.64
CA GLU A 591 -5.22 -19.46 14.20
C GLU A 591 -3.99 -19.45 13.29
N LEU A 592 -4.18 -19.55 11.97
CA LEU A 592 -3.10 -19.45 10.99
C LEU A 592 -2.44 -18.05 11.04
N VAL A 593 -3.26 -16.99 11.14
CA VAL A 593 -2.76 -15.61 11.28
C VAL A 593 -1.99 -15.43 12.58
N ARG A 594 -2.55 -15.94 13.69
CA ARG A 594 -1.86 -15.92 14.98
C ARG A 594 -0.55 -16.69 14.93
N PHE A 595 -0.51 -17.83 14.24
CA PHE A 595 0.70 -18.62 14.04
C PHE A 595 1.78 -17.83 13.28
N PHE A 596 1.43 -17.13 12.21
CA PHE A 596 2.34 -16.22 11.49
C PHE A 596 2.93 -15.14 12.41
N VAL A 597 2.08 -14.49 13.20
CA VAL A 597 2.51 -13.46 14.18
C VAL A 597 3.45 -14.03 15.23
N GLN A 598 3.11 -15.20 15.79
CA GLN A 598 3.94 -15.87 16.80
C GLN A 598 5.30 -16.33 16.26
N LYS A 599 5.36 -16.65 14.96
CA LYS A 599 6.60 -17.02 14.26
C LYS A 599 7.48 -15.83 13.89
N GLY A 600 7.04 -14.59 14.13
CA GLY A 600 7.84 -13.40 13.86
C GLY A 600 7.72 -12.89 12.42
N GLY A 601 6.63 -13.22 11.73
CA GLY A 601 6.34 -12.59 10.45
C GLY A 601 5.96 -11.11 10.62
N HIS A 602 6.51 -10.22 9.78
CA HIS A 602 6.32 -8.77 9.90
C HIS A 602 4.96 -8.29 9.36
N GLN A 603 4.52 -8.83 8.21
CA GLN A 603 3.29 -8.40 7.56
C GLN A 603 2.69 -9.51 6.69
N MET A 604 1.35 -9.64 6.71
CA MET A 604 0.65 -10.69 5.97
C MET A 604 -0.67 -10.21 5.38
N GLN A 605 -0.97 -10.78 4.23
CA GLN A 605 -2.17 -10.55 3.44
C GLN A 605 -2.80 -11.89 3.08
N LEU A 606 -4.12 -11.97 3.23
CA LEU A 606 -4.90 -13.16 2.95
C LEU A 606 -6.09 -12.81 2.06
N ASN A 607 -6.38 -13.68 1.11
CA ASN A 607 -7.48 -13.50 0.17
C ASN A 607 -8.31 -14.78 0.05
N ALA A 608 -9.60 -14.61 -0.24
CA ALA A 608 -10.50 -15.68 -0.64
C ALA A 608 -10.77 -15.55 -2.15
N VAL A 609 -10.30 -16.50 -2.94
CA VAL A 609 -10.34 -16.44 -4.41
C VAL A 609 -11.14 -17.58 -5.03
N ASN A 610 -11.51 -17.41 -6.30
CA ASN A 610 -12.14 -18.45 -7.10
C ASN A 610 -11.58 -18.37 -8.52
N ALA A 611 -10.59 -19.21 -8.83
CA ALA A 611 -9.91 -19.20 -10.12
C ALA A 611 -10.87 -19.40 -11.30
N ASP A 612 -11.90 -20.25 -11.14
CA ASP A 612 -12.89 -20.50 -12.20
C ASP A 612 -13.77 -19.27 -12.44
N LYS A 613 -14.17 -18.56 -11.38
CA LYS A 613 -14.91 -17.30 -11.49
C LYS A 613 -14.06 -16.21 -12.16
N MET A 614 -12.76 -16.14 -11.85
CA MET A 614 -11.84 -15.21 -12.51
C MET A 614 -11.68 -15.53 -14.00
N LYS A 615 -11.49 -16.80 -14.37
CA LYS A 615 -11.46 -17.22 -15.78
C LYS A 615 -12.78 -16.94 -16.51
N ALA A 616 -13.92 -17.14 -15.85
CA ALA A 616 -15.23 -16.77 -16.38
C ALA A 616 -15.35 -15.25 -16.58
N ALA A 617 -14.83 -14.45 -15.64
CA ALA A 617 -14.78 -12.99 -15.75
C ALA A 617 -13.88 -12.50 -16.90
N GLN A 618 -12.81 -13.24 -17.26
CA GLN A 618 -12.03 -12.93 -18.47
C GLN A 618 -12.84 -13.16 -19.76
N ALA A 619 -13.72 -14.16 -19.76
CA ALA A 619 -14.54 -14.52 -20.92
C ALA A 619 -15.79 -13.64 -21.07
N ASP A 620 -16.39 -13.22 -19.95
CA ASP A 620 -17.63 -12.43 -19.91
C ASP A 620 -17.56 -11.32 -18.84
N PRO A 621 -16.78 -10.24 -19.07
CA PRO A 621 -16.50 -9.24 -18.06
C PRO A 621 -17.75 -8.48 -17.56
N GLU A 622 -18.79 -8.34 -18.40
CA GLU A 622 -20.01 -7.60 -18.03
C GLU A 622 -20.75 -8.27 -16.86
N GLN A 623 -20.77 -9.60 -16.79
CA GLN A 623 -21.41 -10.34 -15.69
C GLN A 623 -20.66 -10.24 -14.36
N TYR A 624 -19.37 -9.87 -14.39
CA TYR A 624 -18.48 -9.88 -13.23
C TYR A 624 -17.90 -8.50 -12.92
N ALA A 625 -18.60 -7.41 -13.29
CA ALA A 625 -18.16 -6.04 -13.08
C ALA A 625 -17.79 -5.68 -11.62
N GLN A 626 -18.35 -6.40 -10.65
CA GLN A 626 -18.10 -6.20 -9.21
C GLN A 626 -17.13 -7.24 -8.60
N LEU A 627 -16.49 -8.09 -9.40
CA LEU A 627 -15.52 -9.06 -8.90
C LEU A 627 -14.28 -8.32 -8.41
N VAL A 628 -14.10 -8.23 -7.09
CA VAL A 628 -12.90 -7.66 -6.48
C VAL A 628 -11.83 -8.74 -6.35
N VAL A 629 -10.60 -8.40 -6.69
CA VAL A 629 -9.42 -9.22 -6.44
C VAL A 629 -8.32 -8.39 -5.80
N ARG A 630 -7.37 -9.07 -5.19
CA ARG A 630 -6.18 -8.45 -4.64
C ARG A 630 -5.01 -8.58 -5.62
N ILE A 631 -4.30 -7.49 -5.85
CA ILE A 631 -3.08 -7.53 -6.67
C ILE A 631 -1.86 -7.70 -5.77
N TRP A 632 -1.18 -6.64 -5.36
CA TRP A 632 0.00 -6.74 -4.49
C TRP A 632 -0.15 -5.92 -3.20
N GLY A 633 -0.92 -4.83 -3.20
CA GLY A 633 -1.24 -4.09 -1.97
C GLY A 633 -2.50 -3.27 -2.00
N TRP A 634 -3.24 -3.40 -3.08
CA TRP A 634 -4.50 -2.73 -3.28
C TRP A 634 -5.48 -3.71 -3.94
N SER A 635 -6.77 -3.43 -3.78
CA SER A 635 -7.86 -4.27 -4.29
C SER A 635 -8.50 -3.60 -5.49
N ALA A 636 -8.74 -4.37 -6.54
CA ALA A 636 -9.19 -3.90 -7.85
C ALA A 636 -10.46 -4.61 -8.28
N TYR A 637 -11.25 -3.97 -9.13
CA TYR A 637 -12.21 -4.71 -9.95
C TYR A 637 -11.45 -5.51 -11.00
N PHE A 638 -11.58 -6.84 -10.97
CA PHE A 638 -10.83 -7.78 -11.81
C PHE A 638 -10.94 -7.44 -13.30
N VAL A 639 -12.13 -7.03 -13.75
CA VAL A 639 -12.40 -6.70 -15.15
C VAL A 639 -11.84 -5.34 -15.58
N GLU A 640 -11.43 -4.49 -14.64
CA GLU A 640 -10.76 -3.21 -14.90
C GLU A 640 -9.22 -3.37 -14.99
N LEU A 641 -8.69 -4.58 -14.77
CA LEU A 641 -7.26 -4.88 -14.84
C LEU A 641 -6.80 -5.25 -16.25
N ASP A 642 -5.55 -4.91 -16.59
CA ASP A 642 -4.90 -5.46 -17.77
C ASP A 642 -4.72 -6.98 -17.66
N LYS A 643 -4.73 -7.66 -18.82
CA LYS A 643 -4.73 -9.12 -18.91
C LYS A 643 -3.55 -9.78 -18.17
N GLU A 644 -2.37 -9.16 -18.17
CA GLU A 644 -1.20 -9.71 -17.48
C GLU A 644 -1.39 -9.81 -15.96
N TYR A 645 -2.08 -8.84 -15.34
CA TYR A 645 -2.40 -8.88 -13.92
C TYR A 645 -3.50 -9.91 -13.63
N GLN A 646 -4.50 -10.02 -14.50
CA GLN A 646 -5.54 -11.05 -14.37
C GLN A 646 -4.94 -12.46 -14.43
N ASP A 647 -4.10 -12.72 -15.43
CA ASP A 647 -3.43 -14.00 -15.62
C ASP A 647 -2.50 -14.31 -14.44
N HIS A 648 -1.81 -13.30 -13.91
CA HIS A 648 -0.97 -13.44 -12.72
C HIS A 648 -1.78 -13.89 -11.50
N VAL A 649 -2.87 -13.19 -11.16
CA VAL A 649 -3.70 -13.50 -10.00
C VAL A 649 -4.28 -14.91 -10.11
N ILE A 650 -4.68 -15.34 -11.31
CA ILE A 650 -5.15 -16.71 -11.58
C ILE A 650 -4.04 -17.75 -11.37
N ALA A 651 -2.79 -17.41 -11.69
CA ALA A 651 -1.65 -18.32 -11.60
C ALA A 651 -1.07 -18.48 -10.19
N ARG A 652 -1.53 -17.69 -9.21
CA ARG A 652 -1.04 -17.79 -7.82
C ARG A 652 -1.41 -19.12 -7.19
N GLN A 653 -0.62 -19.50 -6.19
CA GLN A 653 -0.87 -20.69 -5.39
C GLN A 653 -2.22 -20.55 -4.67
N GLU A 654 -3.22 -21.30 -5.11
CA GLU A 654 -4.49 -21.45 -4.43
C GLU A 654 -4.39 -22.61 -3.42
N TYR A 655 -4.61 -22.33 -2.14
CA TYR A 655 -4.67 -23.38 -1.10
C TYR A 655 -6.07 -23.98 -1.04
N THR A 656 -6.13 -25.30 -1.18
CA THR A 656 -7.35 -26.12 -1.14
C THR A 656 -7.22 -27.22 -0.07
N VAL A 657 -8.32 -27.91 0.25
CA VAL A 657 -8.34 -29.06 1.18
C VAL A 657 -8.21 -30.37 0.42
#